data_AF-A0A7W1DMJ0-F1
#
_entry.id   AF-A0A7W1DMJ0-F1
#
_cell.length_a   1.000
_cell.length_b   1.000
_cell.length_c   1.000
_cell.angle_alpha   90.00
_cell.angle_beta   90.00
_cell.angle_gamma   90.00
#
_symmetry.space_group_name_H-M   'P 1'
#
loop_
_entity.id
_entity.type
_entity.pdbx_description
1 polymer ?
#
loop_
_entity_poly.entity_id
_entity_poly.type
_entity_poly.pdbx_seq_one_letter_code
_entity_poly.pdbx_strand_id
1 'polypeptide(L)'
;IDVGTQNARKQLFPLQTYQIINNLTWFRGSHSLQSGFNIRLMHQEDFRNDKVIGSLSTPVAQVGAGSFSRVPAAQRPGFIAATDIARYNALYGTLLGVVDSSAYLATRDGSLQPNPIGTGLISQSDLNAYEFYAADTWQVKPTFTLNYGLTYNWQTPPTEKDGRQTLLTFRDTGKLVDAQQYLADKRAAAERGEIYNPTLAYIPIRESGRKHAFDTDYTNVSPRVSAAWTPSFTKGFANRLFGDGKTVIRGGYSLLYDRSTTVQTIVIPTLGVGFAQTLSVNGPRGPLGDPFRVGDGPIPLAENTAQTSPIVPALGFGELLSFVVDPNITVPRSHTANFTLQRELRGNIVVELGFIGRYGRNLYQSVNLNQVPYMFKDPASGQTFGQAFDALAAELRANPGGAASVTPQPWFENLVPVLGTRGVAASNTENIINGNLSSLFLFGLDFVAAKSFNNLQVLELFMRTSLGRSNYNGFFTTVRKRFSGGLAFDANYTWSRSLDQVGAVQNSAGLLPNSFEPDSEYGPSFNDITHIFNSNWVYELPIARNRLWGGWYTSGIFRAQSGFPAEIIQGFQVWGGSALLGFGSGAIPTGPIPDANVNGGVVGSGGIGTSGDPARNGSGLNIFRDPQSVFNNVRRLELANDKRTGRGVFRGFGFWQLDLSLGKSTKMAGDVRLTVSADAINVLNHVNFNDPGTNLQAAQTFGVITTQRISALQNIFPRRIQFGARLDF
;
A
#
# COMPACT_ATOMS: atom_id res chain seq x y z
N ILE A 1 -22.54 12.50 -3.54
CA ILE A 1 -21.23 13.19 -3.47
C ILE A 1 -20.48 12.52 -2.34
N ASP A 2 -19.46 11.71 -2.66
CA ASP A 2 -18.45 11.34 -1.68
C ASP A 2 -17.76 12.66 -1.33
N VAL A 3 -18.06 13.21 -0.16
CA VAL A 3 -17.32 14.35 0.37
C VAL A 3 -15.99 13.75 0.73
N GLY A 4 -15.09 13.59 -0.26
CA GLY A 4 -13.89 12.77 -0.15
C GLY A 4 -13.24 13.05 1.19
N THR A 5 -13.48 12.17 2.16
CA THR A 5 -13.26 12.48 3.57
C THR A 5 -11.79 12.79 3.80
N GLN A 6 -10.94 12.15 3.00
CA GLN A 6 -9.51 12.37 2.87
C GLN A 6 -9.13 13.80 2.44
N ASN A 7 -9.96 14.48 1.63
CA ASN A 7 -9.76 15.84 1.16
C ASN A 7 -10.33 16.90 2.11
N ALA A 8 -11.35 16.56 2.90
CA ALA A 8 -12.06 17.50 3.79
C ALA A 8 -11.69 17.36 5.28
N ARG A 9 -10.96 16.29 5.66
CA ARG A 9 -10.52 16.07 7.05
C ARG A 9 -9.56 17.16 7.52
N LYS A 10 -9.64 17.46 8.82
CA LYS A 10 -8.68 18.27 9.55
C LYS A 10 -7.95 17.37 10.52
N GLN A 11 -6.63 17.43 10.48
CA GLN A 11 -5.76 16.71 11.40
C GLN A 11 -4.73 17.68 11.97
N LEU A 12 -4.47 17.58 13.27
CA LEU A 12 -3.49 18.40 13.96
C LEU A 12 -2.73 17.51 14.94
N PHE A 13 -1.39 17.59 14.89
CA PHE A 13 -0.48 16.69 15.60
C PHE A 13 0.70 17.45 16.28
N PRO A 14 0.46 18.39 17.22
CA PRO A 14 1.55 19.01 17.96
C PRO A 14 2.32 17.93 18.72
N LEU A 15 3.64 17.95 18.55
CA LEU A 15 4.57 17.06 19.25
C LEU A 15 5.59 17.92 19.98
N GLN A 16 5.66 17.77 21.29
CA GLN A 16 6.72 18.30 22.13
C GLN A 16 7.66 17.15 22.51
N THR A 17 8.95 17.32 22.25
CA THR A 17 9.96 16.31 22.59
C THR A 17 11.02 16.94 23.49
N TYR A 18 11.13 16.43 24.72
CA TYR A 18 12.25 16.69 25.59
C TYR A 18 13.30 15.59 25.38
N GLN A 19 14.51 15.98 25.00
CA GLN A 19 15.55 15.04 24.60
C GLN A 19 16.83 15.24 25.40
N ILE A 20 17.35 14.15 25.95
CA ILE A 20 18.64 14.11 26.65
C ILE A 20 19.55 13.17 25.87
N ILE A 21 20.69 13.68 25.41
CA ILE A 21 21.68 12.94 24.65
C ILE A 21 23.02 13.02 25.37
N ASN A 22 23.70 11.89 25.49
CA ASN A 22 25.10 11.84 25.86
C ASN A 22 25.89 11.06 24.80
N ASN A 23 27.08 11.57 24.46
CA ASN A 23 28.00 10.92 23.56
C ASN A 23 29.40 10.96 24.19
N LEU A 24 29.99 9.79 24.39
CA LEU A 24 31.36 9.59 24.83
C LEU A 24 32.17 9.03 23.67
N THR A 25 33.31 9.66 23.37
CA THR A 25 34.32 9.12 22.45
C THR A 25 35.63 8.97 23.20
N TRP A 26 36.22 7.78 23.14
CA TRP A 26 37.49 7.48 23.78
C TRP A 26 38.44 6.81 22.80
N PHE A 27 39.64 7.38 22.68
CA PHE A 27 40.72 6.83 21.86
C PHE A 27 41.75 6.16 22.75
N ARG A 28 42.05 4.88 22.49
CA ARG A 28 43.11 4.15 23.18
C ARG A 28 43.83 3.21 22.21
N GLY A 29 45.08 3.52 21.90
CA GLY A 29 45.86 2.73 20.94
C GLY A 29 45.17 2.67 19.57
N SER A 30 44.95 1.46 19.07
CA SER A 30 44.25 1.20 17.80
C SER A 30 42.72 1.23 17.88
N HIS A 31 42.15 1.60 19.03
CA HIS A 31 40.70 1.59 19.27
C HIS A 31 40.14 3.01 19.35
N SER A 32 39.01 3.22 18.69
CA SER A 32 38.14 4.38 18.87
C SER A 32 36.78 3.89 19.35
N LEU A 33 36.59 3.96 20.67
CA LEU A 33 35.37 3.54 21.35
C LEU A 33 34.38 4.70 21.39
N GLN A 34 33.14 4.43 21.00
CA GLN A 34 32.02 5.36 21.08
C GLN A 34 30.91 4.72 21.90
N SER A 35 30.36 5.44 22.86
CA SER A 35 29.19 4.99 23.61
C SER A 35 28.34 6.17 24.02
N GLY A 36 27.09 5.90 24.38
CA GLY A 36 26.19 6.97 24.77
C GLY A 36 24.77 6.50 24.95
N PHE A 37 23.89 7.47 25.18
CA PHE A 37 22.47 7.25 25.28
C PHE A 37 21.67 8.41 24.69
N ASN A 38 20.44 8.12 24.32
CA ASN A 38 19.46 9.08 23.84
C ASN A 38 18.10 8.74 24.46
N ILE A 39 17.62 9.63 25.33
CA ILE A 39 16.32 9.51 25.98
C ILE A 39 15.41 10.60 25.43
N ARG A 40 14.24 10.20 24.92
CA ARG A 40 13.20 11.11 24.42
C ARG A 40 11.95 10.92 25.23
N LEU A 41 11.47 12.01 25.82
CA LEU A 41 10.17 12.11 26.48
C LEU A 41 9.27 12.92 25.55
N MET A 42 8.24 12.30 25.01
CA MET A 42 7.41 12.89 23.97
C MET A 42 5.98 13.07 24.49
N HIS A 43 5.49 14.31 24.39
CA HIS A 43 4.11 14.68 24.62
C HIS A 43 3.46 15.01 23.28
N GLN A 44 2.39 14.32 22.93
CA GLN A 44 1.72 14.48 21.65
C GLN A 44 0.22 14.71 21.86
N GLU A 45 -0.35 15.64 21.09
CA GLU A 45 -1.81 15.75 20.95
C GLU A 45 -2.21 15.38 19.52
N ASP A 46 -3.26 14.58 19.40
CA ASP A 46 -3.82 14.13 18.13
C ASP A 46 -5.27 14.59 18.04
N PHE A 47 -5.55 15.53 17.15
CA PHE A 47 -6.91 15.91 16.78
C PHE A 47 -7.28 15.34 15.42
N ARG A 48 -8.48 14.76 15.34
CA ARG A 48 -9.09 14.29 14.08
C ARG A 48 -10.59 14.53 14.09
N ASN A 49 -11.15 14.75 12.91
CA ASN A 49 -12.59 14.88 12.73
C ASN A 49 -13.17 13.85 11.76
N ASP A 50 -12.48 12.72 11.54
CA ASP A 50 -12.84 11.72 10.54
C ASP A 50 -12.53 10.28 11.02
N LYS A 51 -13.21 9.28 10.43
CA LYS A 51 -12.96 7.84 10.66
C LYS A 51 -12.28 7.16 9.47
N VAL A 52 -11.30 7.83 8.86
CA VAL A 52 -10.62 7.45 7.61
C VAL A 52 -11.57 7.53 6.41
N ILE A 53 -12.61 6.71 6.34
CA ILE A 53 -13.63 6.74 5.29
C ILE A 53 -15.02 6.84 5.90
N GLY A 54 -15.98 7.34 5.13
CA GLY A 54 -17.41 7.24 5.44
C GLY A 54 -18.01 8.35 6.31
N SER A 55 -17.25 9.06 7.15
CA SER A 55 -17.83 10.17 7.94
C SER A 55 -16.84 11.22 8.44
N LEU A 56 -17.34 12.45 8.60
CA LEU A 56 -16.71 13.57 9.31
C LEU A 56 -17.51 13.90 10.58
N SER A 57 -16.93 14.61 11.55
CA SER A 57 -17.66 15.07 12.75
C SER A 57 -18.79 16.05 12.41
N THR A 58 -18.67 16.71 11.26
CA THR A 58 -19.75 17.48 10.64
C THR A 58 -20.67 16.54 9.85
N PRO A 59 -22.01 16.66 10.01
CA PRO A 59 -22.95 15.85 9.26
C PRO A 59 -22.80 15.96 7.75
N VAL A 60 -22.86 14.81 7.09
CA VAL A 60 -22.83 14.67 5.63
C VAL A 60 -24.09 13.94 5.19
N ALA A 61 -24.78 14.50 4.19
CA ALA A 61 -25.90 13.85 3.53
C ALA A 61 -25.52 13.45 2.10
N GLN A 62 -25.77 12.19 1.77
CA GLN A 62 -25.66 11.69 0.41
C GLN A 62 -26.96 11.98 -0.33
N VAL A 63 -26.90 12.91 -1.29
CA VAL A 63 -28.04 13.25 -2.14
C VAL A 63 -28.05 12.36 -3.40
N GLY A 64 -29.15 11.66 -3.64
CA GLY A 64 -29.33 10.67 -4.70
C GLY A 64 -30.32 9.58 -4.30
N ALA A 65 -30.57 8.60 -5.17
CA ALA A 65 -31.37 7.42 -4.88
C ALA A 65 -30.72 6.17 -5.48
N GLY A 66 -29.62 5.75 -4.87
CA GLY A 66 -28.74 4.72 -5.43
C GLY A 66 -28.47 3.52 -4.51
N SER A 67 -28.49 3.73 -3.19
CA SER A 67 -28.01 2.72 -2.23
C SER A 67 -29.09 2.28 -1.24
N PHE A 68 -29.92 3.21 -0.78
CA PHE A 68 -30.97 2.93 0.21
C PHE A 68 -32.33 3.40 -0.29
N SER A 69 -32.44 4.66 -0.71
CA SER A 69 -33.65 5.24 -1.27
C SER A 69 -33.94 4.64 -2.65
N ARG A 70 -35.17 4.16 -2.86
CA ARG A 70 -35.60 3.57 -4.14
C ARG A 70 -36.49 4.54 -4.91
N VAL A 71 -36.22 4.70 -6.20
CA VAL A 71 -37.16 5.35 -7.15
C VAL A 71 -38.18 4.31 -7.62
N PRO A 72 -39.49 4.49 -7.35
CA PRO A 72 -40.54 3.60 -7.83
C PRO A 72 -40.50 3.42 -9.35
N ALA A 73 -40.83 2.22 -9.85
CA ALA A 73 -40.83 1.95 -11.28
C ALA A 73 -41.79 2.88 -12.06
N ALA A 74 -42.90 3.29 -11.45
CA ALA A 74 -43.85 4.24 -12.03
C ALA A 74 -43.27 5.65 -12.27
N GLN A 75 -42.18 6.02 -11.60
CA GLN A 75 -41.48 7.29 -11.79
C GLN A 75 -40.34 7.19 -12.81
N ARG A 76 -40.20 6.04 -13.48
CA ARG A 76 -39.22 5.82 -14.55
C ARG A 76 -39.91 5.96 -15.91
N PRO A 77 -39.24 6.53 -16.92
CA PRO A 77 -39.76 6.52 -18.29
C PRO A 77 -39.91 5.07 -18.77
N GLY A 78 -41.01 4.75 -19.44
CA GLY A 78 -41.28 3.39 -19.93
C GLY A 78 -40.31 2.88 -20.99
N PHE A 79 -39.49 3.76 -21.57
CA PHE A 79 -38.49 3.44 -22.60
C PHE A 79 -37.08 3.20 -22.04
N ILE A 80 -36.88 3.28 -20.72
CA ILE A 80 -35.54 3.13 -20.14
C ILE A 80 -35.02 1.70 -20.30
N ALA A 81 -33.80 1.54 -20.82
CA ALA A 81 -33.15 0.23 -20.87
C ALA A 81 -32.83 -0.25 -19.45
N ALA A 82 -32.88 -1.56 -19.21
CA ALA A 82 -32.59 -2.16 -17.90
C ALA A 82 -31.21 -1.74 -17.36
N THR A 83 -30.22 -1.58 -18.26
CA THR A 83 -28.86 -1.13 -17.96
C THR A 83 -28.78 0.33 -17.49
N ASP A 84 -29.75 1.17 -17.85
CA ASP A 84 -29.74 2.60 -17.52
C ASP A 84 -30.55 2.93 -16.25
N ILE A 85 -31.29 1.97 -15.69
CA ILE A 85 -32.15 2.18 -14.52
C ILE A 85 -31.36 2.74 -13.33
N ALA A 86 -30.19 2.18 -13.03
CA ALA A 86 -29.38 2.62 -11.90
C ALA A 86 -28.91 4.07 -12.08
N ARG A 87 -28.43 4.41 -13.29
CA ARG A 87 -28.01 5.77 -13.65
C ARG A 87 -29.16 6.75 -13.58
N TYR A 88 -30.33 6.39 -14.10
CA TYR A 88 -31.53 7.22 -14.02
C TYR A 88 -31.95 7.44 -12.57
N ASN A 89 -32.04 6.40 -11.74
CA ASN A 89 -32.44 6.55 -10.34
C ASN A 89 -31.51 7.49 -9.59
N ALA A 90 -30.18 7.37 -9.82
CA ALA A 90 -29.20 8.27 -9.24
C ALA A 90 -29.45 9.73 -9.67
N LEU A 91 -29.55 10.00 -10.98
CA LEU A 91 -29.78 11.34 -11.51
C LEU A 91 -31.13 11.93 -11.06
N TYR A 92 -32.19 11.13 -11.09
CA TYR A 92 -33.54 11.50 -10.65
C TYR A 92 -33.55 11.87 -9.16
N GLY A 93 -32.98 11.01 -8.32
CA GLY A 93 -32.86 11.28 -6.88
C GLY A 93 -32.03 12.53 -6.60
N THR A 94 -30.93 12.73 -7.32
CA THR A 94 -30.11 13.94 -7.19
C THR A 94 -30.86 15.20 -7.61
N LEU A 95 -31.58 15.16 -8.73
CA LEU A 95 -32.36 16.30 -9.22
C LEU A 95 -33.46 16.70 -8.24
N LEU A 96 -34.11 15.73 -7.60
CA LEU A 96 -35.16 15.96 -6.60
C LEU A 96 -34.63 16.23 -5.19
N GLY A 97 -33.30 16.29 -5.01
CA GLY A 97 -32.70 16.50 -3.69
C GLY A 97 -32.98 15.38 -2.69
N VAL A 98 -33.28 14.16 -3.15
CA VAL A 98 -33.54 13.00 -2.27
C VAL A 98 -32.30 12.69 -1.45
N VAL A 99 -32.45 12.57 -0.13
CA VAL A 99 -31.38 12.12 0.76
C VAL A 99 -31.41 10.58 0.81
N ASP A 100 -30.37 9.97 0.24
CA ASP A 100 -30.15 8.51 0.24
C ASP A 100 -29.74 8.02 1.63
N SER A 101 -28.89 8.80 2.30
CA SER A 101 -28.45 8.58 3.67
C SER A 101 -27.85 9.84 4.25
N SER A 102 -27.79 9.92 5.56
CA SER A 102 -27.02 10.93 6.30
C SER A 102 -26.12 10.23 7.31
N ALA A 103 -24.92 10.76 7.54
CA ALA A 103 -23.98 10.21 8.50
C ALA A 103 -23.08 11.29 9.09
N TYR A 104 -22.59 11.01 10.29
CA TYR A 104 -21.52 11.80 10.92
C TYR A 104 -20.70 10.93 11.87
N LEU A 105 -19.51 11.40 12.18
CA LEU A 105 -18.68 10.82 13.21
C LEU A 105 -19.15 11.33 14.57
N ALA A 106 -19.84 10.48 15.31
CA ALA A 106 -20.15 10.72 16.71
C ALA A 106 -18.91 10.48 17.55
N THR A 107 -18.59 11.43 18.42
CA THR A 107 -17.49 11.32 19.38
C THR A 107 -18.01 11.31 20.81
N ARG A 108 -17.25 10.69 21.71
CA ARG A 108 -17.56 10.62 23.14
C ARG A 108 -16.36 11.00 23.98
N ASP A 109 -16.61 11.51 25.17
CA ASP A 109 -15.56 11.84 26.13
C ASP A 109 -14.93 10.59 26.76
N GLY A 110 -13.94 10.78 27.63
CA GLY A 110 -13.28 9.67 28.34
C GLY A 110 -14.26 8.79 29.13
N SER A 111 -15.42 9.33 29.53
CA SER A 111 -16.49 8.67 30.27
C SER A 111 -17.63 8.10 29.41
N LEU A 112 -17.40 7.99 28.10
CA LEU A 112 -18.36 7.50 27.12
C LEU A 112 -19.66 8.33 27.07
N GLN A 113 -19.61 9.60 27.50
CA GLN A 113 -20.71 10.53 27.33
C GLN A 113 -20.64 11.19 25.94
N PRO A 114 -21.79 11.46 25.30
CA PRO A 114 -21.82 11.97 23.95
C PRO A 114 -21.33 13.42 23.90
N ASN A 115 -20.38 13.69 22.99
CA ASN A 115 -20.00 15.06 22.67
C ASN A 115 -21.01 15.71 21.71
N PRO A 116 -21.09 17.06 21.70
CA PRO A 116 -21.87 17.79 20.70
C PRO A 116 -21.44 17.45 19.26
N ILE A 117 -22.39 17.45 18.33
CA ILE A 117 -22.14 17.25 16.90
C ILE A 117 -21.12 18.30 16.42
N GLY A 118 -20.18 17.88 15.56
CA GLY A 118 -19.07 18.71 15.09
C GLY A 118 -17.79 18.58 15.93
N THR A 119 -17.88 18.07 17.17
CA THR A 119 -16.71 17.85 18.03
C THR A 119 -15.82 16.72 17.46
N GLY A 120 -14.56 17.03 17.19
CA GLY A 120 -13.57 16.05 16.76
C GLY A 120 -13.07 15.18 17.91
N LEU A 121 -12.40 14.08 17.56
CA LEU A 121 -11.67 13.22 18.46
C LEU A 121 -10.34 13.88 18.83
N ILE A 122 -10.08 14.05 20.13
CA ILE A 122 -8.83 14.54 20.67
C ILE A 122 -8.25 13.46 21.59
N SER A 123 -6.98 13.15 21.37
CA SER A 123 -6.18 12.28 22.24
C SER A 123 -4.92 13.02 22.67
N GLN A 124 -4.63 13.00 23.97
CA GLN A 124 -3.38 13.54 24.53
C GLN A 124 -2.57 12.38 25.08
N SER A 125 -1.38 12.18 24.53
CA SER A 125 -0.61 10.96 24.69
C SER A 125 0.84 11.25 25.08
N ASP A 126 1.32 10.53 26.09
CA ASP A 126 2.72 10.54 26.50
C ASP A 126 3.40 9.23 26.10
N LEU A 127 4.55 9.31 25.42
CA LEU A 127 5.36 8.16 25.04
C LEU A 127 6.85 8.44 25.20
N ASN A 128 7.60 7.44 25.65
CA ASN A 128 9.02 7.57 25.94
C ASN A 128 9.83 6.63 25.06
N ALA A 129 10.98 7.08 24.58
CA ALA A 129 11.92 6.25 23.85
C ALA A 129 13.30 6.32 24.50
N TYR A 130 13.93 5.16 24.64
CA TYR A 130 15.23 4.99 25.27
C TYR A 130 16.15 4.27 24.30
N GLU A 131 17.37 4.77 24.16
CA GLU A 131 18.39 4.18 23.31
C GLU A 131 19.74 4.26 24.02
N PHE A 132 20.46 3.14 24.04
CA PHE A 132 21.80 3.01 24.58
C PHE A 132 22.67 2.36 23.53
N TYR A 133 23.88 2.85 23.33
CA TYR A 133 24.78 2.27 22.33
C TYR A 133 26.22 2.20 22.82
N ALA A 134 26.93 1.22 22.29
CA ALA A 134 28.37 1.09 22.41
C ALA A 134 28.92 0.52 21.10
N ALA A 135 30.03 1.07 20.63
CA ALA A 135 30.70 0.64 19.43
C ALA A 135 32.21 0.88 19.52
N ASP A 136 32.96 0.09 18.76
CA ASP A 136 34.40 0.22 18.61
C ASP A 136 34.76 0.27 17.13
N THR A 137 35.67 1.17 16.79
CA THR A 137 36.39 1.17 15.52
C THR A 137 37.83 0.75 15.80
N TRP A 138 38.13 -0.50 15.48
CA TRP A 138 39.44 -1.10 15.72
C TRP A 138 40.27 -1.13 14.45
N GLN A 139 41.36 -0.38 14.43
CA GLN A 139 42.38 -0.45 13.39
C GLN A 139 43.34 -1.62 13.67
N VAL A 140 42.89 -2.85 13.38
CA VAL A 140 43.67 -4.09 13.59
C VAL A 140 45.04 -4.03 12.89
N LYS A 141 45.06 -3.44 11.68
CA LYS A 141 46.27 -3.17 10.88
C LYS A 141 46.07 -1.82 10.18
N PRO A 142 47.14 -1.14 9.71
CA PRO A 142 47.00 0.09 8.91
C PRO A 142 46.10 -0.09 7.67
N THR A 143 46.01 -1.30 7.15
CA THR A 143 45.20 -1.68 5.99
C THR A 143 43.85 -2.30 6.34
N PHE A 144 43.57 -2.64 7.60
CA PHE A 144 42.36 -3.36 8.00
C PHE A 144 41.72 -2.76 9.24
N THR A 145 40.48 -2.31 9.06
CA THR A 145 39.64 -1.73 10.11
C THR A 145 38.41 -2.60 10.31
N LEU A 146 38.14 -2.96 11.57
CA LEU A 146 36.93 -3.65 11.99
C LEU A 146 36.10 -2.69 12.84
N ASN A 147 34.84 -2.49 12.48
CA ASN A 147 33.87 -1.77 13.30
C ASN A 147 32.84 -2.76 13.82
N TYR A 148 32.55 -2.71 15.11
CA TYR A 148 31.49 -3.51 15.72
C TYR A 148 30.82 -2.72 16.81
N GLY A 149 29.56 -3.02 17.08
CA GLY A 149 28.81 -2.33 18.10
C GLY A 149 27.42 -2.89 18.28
N LEU A 150 26.74 -2.34 19.27
CA LEU A 150 25.41 -2.74 19.69
C LEU A 150 24.64 -1.48 20.09
N THR A 151 23.39 -1.42 19.65
CA THR A 151 22.42 -0.47 20.20
C THR A 151 21.28 -1.26 20.83
N TYR A 152 20.91 -0.94 22.06
CA TYR A 152 19.71 -1.44 22.71
C TYR A 152 18.71 -0.29 22.82
N ASN A 153 17.49 -0.48 22.33
CA ASN A 153 16.48 0.55 22.34
C ASN A 153 15.09 -0.02 22.67
N TRP A 154 14.18 0.83 23.12
CA TRP A 154 12.76 0.52 23.16
C TRP A 154 11.95 1.82 23.19
N GLN A 155 10.70 1.73 22.76
CA GLN A 155 9.73 2.82 22.85
C GLN A 155 8.50 2.31 23.58
N THR A 156 8.05 3.03 24.61
CA THR A 156 6.83 2.69 25.32
C THR A 156 5.62 2.98 24.43
N PRO A 157 4.59 2.14 24.46
CA PRO A 157 3.28 2.52 23.95
C PRO A 157 2.79 3.82 24.61
N PRO A 158 1.95 4.60 23.93
CA PRO A 158 1.43 5.84 24.48
C PRO A 158 0.55 5.57 25.70
N THR A 159 0.60 6.51 26.66
CA THR A 159 -0.37 6.61 27.74
C THR A 159 -1.29 7.77 27.41
N GLU A 160 -2.56 7.47 27.17
CA GLU A 160 -3.57 8.48 26.87
C GLU A 160 -4.15 9.06 28.17
N LYS A 161 -4.15 10.39 28.31
CA LYS A 161 -4.48 11.08 29.58
C LYS A 161 -5.91 10.83 30.08
N ASP A 162 -6.87 10.73 29.17
CA ASP A 162 -8.30 10.55 29.46
C ASP A 162 -8.75 9.09 29.31
N GLY A 163 -7.84 8.17 28.98
CA GLY A 163 -8.15 6.79 28.68
C GLY A 163 -8.97 6.58 27.40
N ARG A 164 -8.87 7.48 26.41
CA ARG A 164 -9.64 7.47 25.15
C ARG A 164 -9.14 6.47 24.11
N GLN A 165 -8.78 5.27 24.55
CA GLN A 165 -8.40 4.15 23.70
C GLN A 165 -9.24 2.94 24.07
N THR A 166 -9.56 2.09 23.08
CA THR A 166 -10.31 0.86 23.33
C THR A 166 -9.52 -0.38 22.96
N LEU A 167 -9.77 -1.46 23.69
CA LEU A 167 -9.24 -2.79 23.45
C LEU A 167 -10.37 -3.71 23.00
N LEU A 168 -10.08 -4.59 22.04
CA LEU A 168 -11.00 -5.63 21.59
C LEU A 168 -10.90 -6.84 22.52
N THR A 169 -12.04 -7.28 23.05
CA THR A 169 -12.15 -8.46 23.91
C THR A 169 -13.25 -9.40 23.45
N PHE A 170 -13.15 -10.65 23.89
CA PHE A 170 -14.29 -11.56 23.89
C PHE A 170 -15.24 -11.17 25.02
N ARG A 171 -16.51 -10.90 24.70
CA ARG A 171 -17.53 -10.44 25.67
C ARG A 171 -17.63 -11.37 26.88
N ASP A 172 -17.65 -12.67 26.64
CA ASP A 172 -17.98 -13.66 27.67
C ASP A 172 -16.82 -13.94 28.63
N THR A 173 -15.58 -13.73 28.19
CA THR A 173 -14.39 -14.04 28.99
C THR A 173 -13.59 -12.81 29.42
N GLY A 174 -13.83 -11.65 28.80
CA GLY A 174 -13.04 -10.43 28.99
C GLY A 174 -11.60 -10.52 28.45
N LYS A 175 -11.20 -11.66 27.86
CA LYS A 175 -9.84 -11.82 27.31
C LYS A 175 -9.66 -10.97 26.06
N LEU A 176 -8.46 -10.40 25.91
CA LEU A 176 -8.07 -9.67 24.70
C LEU A 176 -8.09 -10.59 23.49
N VAL A 177 -8.46 -10.02 22.35
CA VAL A 177 -8.39 -10.72 21.06
C VAL A 177 -6.97 -10.59 20.50
N ASP A 178 -6.31 -11.73 20.29
CA ASP A 178 -5.08 -11.86 19.51
C ASP A 178 -5.44 -12.17 18.05
N ALA A 179 -4.85 -11.45 17.09
CA ALA A 179 -5.24 -11.55 15.70
C ALA A 179 -4.97 -12.94 15.11
N GLN A 180 -3.78 -13.49 15.39
CA GLN A 180 -3.32 -14.75 14.82
C GLN A 180 -4.12 -15.90 15.39
N GLN A 181 -4.33 -15.92 16.70
CA GLN A 181 -5.12 -16.93 17.37
C GLN A 181 -6.58 -16.88 16.92
N TYR A 182 -7.19 -15.69 16.84
CA TYR A 182 -8.57 -15.54 16.37
C TYR A 182 -8.77 -16.10 14.96
N LEU A 183 -7.86 -15.79 14.03
CA LEU A 183 -7.91 -16.29 12.65
C LEU A 183 -7.62 -17.80 12.59
N ALA A 184 -6.71 -18.31 13.42
CA ALA A 184 -6.44 -19.75 13.52
C ALA A 184 -7.65 -20.53 14.04
N ASP A 185 -8.31 -20.04 15.10
CA ASP A 185 -9.51 -20.63 15.66
C ASP A 185 -10.67 -20.60 14.66
N LYS A 186 -10.86 -19.46 13.97
CA LYS A 186 -11.87 -19.32 12.91
C LYS A 186 -11.62 -20.29 11.76
N ARG A 187 -10.38 -20.45 11.30
CA ARG A 187 -10.00 -21.44 10.27
C ARG A 187 -10.29 -22.86 10.75
N ALA A 188 -9.82 -23.22 11.94
CA ALA A 188 -9.97 -24.57 12.48
C ALA A 188 -11.45 -24.96 12.67
N ALA A 189 -12.29 -24.02 13.12
CA ALA A 189 -13.73 -24.21 13.21
C ALA A 189 -14.35 -24.41 11.82
N ALA A 190 -14.02 -23.54 10.85
CA ALA A 190 -14.51 -23.65 9.48
C ALA A 190 -14.16 -25.00 8.83
N GLU A 191 -12.93 -25.51 9.04
CA GLU A 191 -12.49 -26.82 8.53
C GLU A 191 -13.27 -28.00 9.15
N ARG A 192 -13.82 -27.82 10.35
CA ARG A 192 -14.74 -28.79 11.00
C ARG A 192 -16.21 -28.57 10.62
N GLY A 193 -16.52 -27.51 9.88
CA GLY A 193 -17.89 -27.11 9.57
C GLY A 193 -18.61 -26.42 10.72
N GLU A 194 -17.86 -25.82 11.64
CA GLU A 194 -18.35 -25.10 12.80
C GLU A 194 -18.25 -23.58 12.56
N ILE A 195 -19.29 -22.84 12.93
CA ILE A 195 -19.29 -21.38 12.86
C ILE A 195 -18.56 -20.81 14.07
N TYR A 196 -17.55 -19.98 13.81
CA TYR A 196 -16.81 -19.24 14.84
C TYR A 196 -17.12 -17.74 14.76
N ASN A 197 -18.12 -17.31 15.52
CA ASN A 197 -18.54 -15.91 15.65
C ASN A 197 -18.73 -15.56 17.13
N PRO A 198 -17.66 -15.55 17.94
CA PRO A 198 -17.77 -15.14 19.33
C PRO A 198 -18.26 -13.68 19.41
N THR A 199 -19.01 -13.37 20.47
CA THR A 199 -19.45 -11.98 20.69
C THR A 199 -18.24 -11.15 21.11
N LEU A 200 -17.94 -10.12 20.32
CA LEU A 200 -16.85 -9.19 20.56
C LEU A 200 -17.35 -7.98 21.32
N ALA A 201 -16.49 -7.44 22.17
CA ALA A 201 -16.75 -6.23 22.93
C ALA A 201 -15.53 -5.30 22.94
N TYR A 202 -15.77 -4.02 23.19
CA TYR A 202 -14.75 -2.98 23.28
C TYR A 202 -14.74 -2.42 24.69
N ILE A 203 -13.58 -2.46 25.33
CA ILE A 203 -13.40 -1.91 26.67
C ILE A 203 -12.48 -0.67 26.61
N PRO A 204 -12.85 0.45 27.26
CA PRO A 204 -11.94 1.56 27.49
C PRO A 204 -10.66 1.10 28.20
N ILE A 205 -9.51 1.65 27.84
CA ILE A 205 -8.21 1.27 28.42
C ILE A 205 -8.21 1.41 29.95
N ARG A 206 -8.85 2.46 30.48
CA ARG A 206 -9.01 2.73 31.91
C ARG A 206 -9.78 1.64 32.69
N GLU A 207 -10.61 0.86 32.00
CA GLU A 207 -11.43 -0.21 32.59
C GLU A 207 -10.87 -1.60 32.29
N SER A 208 -9.80 -1.68 31.50
CA SER A 208 -9.19 -2.94 31.06
C SER A 208 -8.17 -3.54 32.04
N GLY A 209 -7.79 -2.79 33.08
CA GLY A 209 -6.67 -3.15 33.95
C GLY A 209 -5.28 -2.99 33.29
N ARG A 210 -5.21 -2.48 32.05
CA ARG A 210 -3.96 -2.23 31.34
C ARG A 210 -3.64 -0.75 31.29
N LYS A 211 -2.35 -0.44 31.30
CA LYS A 211 -1.84 0.91 31.08
C LYS A 211 -1.79 1.30 29.60
N HIS A 212 -1.66 0.31 28.71
CA HIS A 212 -1.36 0.51 27.29
C HIS A 212 -2.18 -0.41 26.40
N ALA A 213 -2.48 0.07 25.18
CA ALA A 213 -3.23 -0.67 24.18
C ALA A 213 -2.50 -1.95 23.69
N PHE A 214 -1.18 -1.96 23.75
CA PHE A 214 -0.32 -3.08 23.39
C PHE A 214 0.93 -3.10 24.29
N ASP A 215 1.69 -4.18 24.27
CA ASP A 215 2.83 -4.36 25.17
C ASP A 215 4.09 -3.60 24.68
N THR A 216 5.00 -3.26 25.61
CA THR A 216 6.29 -2.67 25.23
C THR A 216 7.21 -3.75 24.70
N ASP A 217 7.75 -3.55 23.49
CA ASP A 217 8.74 -4.45 22.91
C ASP A 217 10.15 -4.12 23.42
N TYR A 218 10.64 -4.95 24.35
CA TYR A 218 11.99 -4.86 24.90
C TYR A 218 13.02 -5.70 24.12
N THR A 219 12.66 -6.25 22.96
CA THR A 219 13.55 -7.17 22.22
C THR A 219 14.48 -6.46 21.22
N ASN A 220 14.50 -5.12 21.19
CA ASN A 220 15.18 -4.36 20.15
C ASN A 220 16.68 -4.18 20.41
N VAL A 221 17.41 -5.28 20.23
CA VAL A 221 18.87 -5.35 20.27
C VAL A 221 19.40 -5.29 18.83
N SER A 222 20.07 -4.19 18.49
CA SER A 222 20.54 -3.83 17.14
C SER A 222 22.06 -3.98 17.00
N PRO A 223 22.59 -5.20 16.77
CA PRO A 223 24.01 -5.40 16.50
C PRO A 223 24.41 -4.82 15.14
N ARG A 224 25.64 -4.32 15.07
CA ARG A 224 26.29 -3.91 13.82
C ARG A 224 27.73 -4.41 13.78
N VAL A 225 28.14 -4.92 12.62
CA VAL A 225 29.52 -5.32 12.36
C VAL A 225 29.88 -4.97 10.93
N SER A 226 31.04 -4.40 10.70
CA SER A 226 31.54 -4.11 9.37
C SER A 226 33.06 -4.14 9.34
N ALA A 227 33.64 -4.43 8.20
CA ALA A 227 35.08 -4.40 8.01
C ALA A 227 35.42 -3.64 6.72
N ALA A 228 36.56 -2.97 6.73
CA ALA A 228 37.17 -2.36 5.57
C ALA A 228 38.61 -2.85 5.45
N TRP A 229 38.97 -3.32 4.25
CA TRP A 229 40.29 -3.83 3.94
C TRP A 229 40.84 -3.16 2.69
N THR A 230 42.01 -2.55 2.82
CA THR A 230 42.77 -1.95 1.71
C THR A 230 44.02 -2.80 1.47
N PRO A 231 43.94 -3.88 0.68
CA PRO A 231 45.10 -4.71 0.37
C PRO A 231 46.24 -3.88 -0.26
N SER A 232 47.47 -4.17 0.17
CA SER A 232 48.70 -3.61 -0.37
C SER A 232 49.61 -4.75 -0.79
N PHE A 233 49.60 -5.07 -2.08
CA PHE A 233 50.48 -6.08 -2.68
C PHE A 233 51.38 -5.42 -3.71
N THR A 234 52.70 -5.54 -3.55
CA THR A 234 53.68 -4.86 -4.41
C THR A 234 54.21 -5.72 -5.56
N LYS A 235 54.06 -7.05 -5.51
CA LYS A 235 54.55 -8.01 -6.53
C LYS A 235 53.57 -9.17 -6.77
N GLY A 236 53.77 -9.91 -7.86
CA GLY A 236 53.03 -11.14 -8.19
C GLY A 236 51.61 -10.93 -8.72
N PHE A 237 50.86 -12.01 -8.83
CA PHE A 237 49.47 -12.01 -9.32
C PHE A 237 48.54 -11.16 -8.43
N ALA A 238 48.75 -11.18 -7.12
CA ALA A 238 47.97 -10.39 -6.17
C ALA A 238 48.12 -8.86 -6.39
N ASN A 239 49.32 -8.37 -6.78
CA ASN A 239 49.49 -6.95 -7.17
C ASN A 239 48.69 -6.62 -8.45
N ARG A 240 48.64 -7.52 -9.44
CA ARG A 240 47.83 -7.28 -10.65
C ARG A 240 46.33 -7.18 -10.30
N LEU A 241 45.85 -8.05 -9.42
CA LEU A 241 44.44 -8.11 -9.02
C LEU A 241 44.03 -6.97 -8.07
N PHE A 242 44.82 -6.71 -7.01
CA PHE A 242 44.48 -5.82 -5.90
C PHE A 242 45.33 -4.55 -5.80
N GLY A 243 46.48 -4.50 -6.48
CA GLY A 243 47.40 -3.36 -6.43
C GLY A 243 47.96 -3.06 -5.05
N ASP A 244 48.70 -1.97 -4.99
CA ASP A 244 49.22 -1.41 -3.75
C ASP A 244 48.33 -0.25 -3.29
N GLY A 245 47.38 -0.51 -2.38
CA GLY A 245 46.45 0.51 -1.87
C GLY A 245 45.39 0.98 -2.87
N LYS A 246 45.29 0.33 -4.04
CA LYS A 246 44.39 0.70 -5.14
C LYS A 246 43.03 0.00 -5.11
N THR A 247 42.86 -0.96 -4.20
CA THR A 247 41.59 -1.66 -4.00
C THR A 247 41.14 -1.47 -2.56
N VAL A 248 39.84 -1.23 -2.37
CA VAL A 248 39.21 -1.22 -1.05
C VAL A 248 38.03 -2.18 -1.06
N ILE A 249 38.03 -3.11 -0.11
CA ILE A 249 36.95 -4.07 0.11
C ILE A 249 36.24 -3.65 1.38
N ARG A 250 34.90 -3.53 1.32
CA ARG A 250 34.07 -3.19 2.47
C ARG A 250 32.95 -4.21 2.58
N GLY A 251 32.55 -4.54 3.78
CA GLY A 251 31.36 -5.35 3.99
C GLY A 251 30.85 -5.20 5.40
N GLY A 252 29.55 -5.39 5.59
CA GLY A 252 28.95 -5.27 6.90
C GLY A 252 27.54 -5.79 6.97
N TYR A 253 27.11 -5.99 8.21
CA TYR A 253 25.78 -6.41 8.59
C TYR A 253 25.29 -5.54 9.74
N SER A 254 24.01 -5.20 9.71
CA SER A 254 23.31 -4.64 10.86
C SER A 254 21.88 -5.16 10.95
N LEU A 255 21.41 -5.34 12.17
CA LEU A 255 19.99 -5.48 12.46
C LEU A 255 19.49 -4.13 12.95
N LEU A 256 18.49 -3.58 12.26
CA LEU A 256 17.91 -2.28 12.55
C LEU A 256 16.45 -2.47 12.94
N TYR A 257 15.98 -1.70 13.92
CA TYR A 257 14.58 -1.66 14.31
C TYR A 257 13.98 -0.33 13.86
N ASP A 258 12.73 -0.37 13.43
CA ASP A 258 11.98 0.82 13.07
C ASP A 258 11.56 1.59 14.33
N ARG A 259 11.13 2.85 14.16
CA ARG A 259 10.49 3.62 15.21
C ARG A 259 8.98 3.42 15.13
N SER A 260 8.34 3.13 16.26
CA SER A 260 6.87 3.05 16.30
C SER A 260 6.25 4.41 16.03
N THR A 261 5.46 4.51 14.96
CA THR A 261 4.83 5.76 14.52
C THR A 261 3.50 6.03 15.19
N THR A 262 3.19 7.31 15.38
CA THR A 262 1.89 7.87 15.80
C THR A 262 0.67 7.13 15.26
N VAL A 263 0.66 6.78 13.97
CA VAL A 263 -0.48 6.09 13.34
C VAL A 263 -0.79 4.77 14.04
N GLN A 264 0.24 3.96 14.30
CA GLN A 264 0.07 2.66 14.96
C GLN A 264 -0.18 2.82 16.45
N THR A 265 0.49 3.79 17.07
CA THR A 265 0.58 3.86 18.53
C THR A 265 -0.57 4.66 19.16
N ILE A 266 -1.11 5.67 18.47
CA ILE A 266 -2.14 6.58 18.99
C ILE A 266 -3.40 6.53 18.13
N VAL A 267 -3.27 6.69 16.81
CA VAL A 267 -4.41 6.91 15.92
C VAL A 267 -5.29 5.65 15.80
N ILE A 268 -4.70 4.48 15.54
CA ILE A 268 -5.49 3.24 15.39
C ILE A 268 -6.27 2.90 16.67
N PRO A 269 -5.66 2.87 17.87
CA PRO A 269 -6.38 2.55 19.11
C PRO A 269 -7.49 3.53 19.51
N THR A 270 -7.43 4.78 19.02
CA THR A 270 -8.43 5.82 19.30
C THR A 270 -9.62 5.76 18.32
N LEU A 271 -9.50 5.04 17.21
CA LEU A 271 -10.56 4.85 16.20
C LEU A 271 -11.39 3.57 16.39
N GLY A 272 -11.15 2.82 17.47
CA GLY A 272 -12.00 1.70 17.89
C GLY A 272 -13.39 2.16 18.33
N VAL A 273 -14.31 1.20 18.53
CA VAL A 273 -15.69 1.50 18.94
C VAL A 273 -15.70 2.09 20.34
N GLY A 274 -16.43 3.19 20.52
CA GLY A 274 -16.63 3.83 21.81
C GLY A 274 -16.49 5.33 21.72
N PHE A 275 -15.24 5.80 21.61
CA PHE A 275 -14.92 7.22 21.52
C PHE A 275 -15.17 7.82 20.14
N ALA A 276 -15.20 6.99 19.09
CA ALA A 276 -15.46 7.40 17.72
C ALA A 276 -16.29 6.35 16.97
N GLN A 277 -17.50 6.73 16.55
CA GLN A 277 -18.41 5.84 15.83
C GLN A 277 -19.13 6.58 14.71
N THR A 278 -19.18 5.99 13.53
CA THR A 278 -19.99 6.54 12.43
C THR A 278 -21.45 6.19 12.69
N LEU A 279 -22.27 7.21 12.96
CA LEU A 279 -23.71 7.05 13.07
C LEU A 279 -24.34 7.47 11.75
N SER A 280 -25.27 6.66 11.27
CA SER A 280 -25.95 6.90 9.99
C SER A 280 -27.45 6.68 10.08
N VAL A 281 -28.19 7.43 9.28
CA VAL A 281 -29.62 7.23 9.00
C VAL A 281 -29.75 6.95 7.51
N ASN A 282 -30.30 5.80 7.17
CA ASN A 282 -30.49 5.40 5.78
C ASN A 282 -31.90 5.81 5.32
N GLY A 283 -32.01 6.20 4.06
CA GLY A 283 -33.29 6.48 3.41
C GLY A 283 -34.21 5.25 3.35
N PRO A 284 -35.52 5.45 3.25
CA PRO A 284 -36.49 4.36 3.32
C PRO A 284 -36.32 3.35 2.17
N ARG A 285 -36.31 2.05 2.52
CA ARG A 285 -36.30 0.92 1.58
C ARG A 285 -37.72 0.35 1.43
N GLY A 286 -38.54 0.91 0.54
CA GLY A 286 -39.86 0.34 0.19
C GLY A 286 -40.97 1.40 0.07
N PRO A 287 -42.26 1.00 -0.04
CA PRO A 287 -43.39 1.94 -0.08
C PRO A 287 -43.66 2.64 1.27
N LEU A 288 -42.75 2.50 2.24
CA LEU A 288 -42.88 2.90 3.64
C LEU A 288 -42.53 4.36 3.92
N GLY A 289 -42.85 5.28 2.99
CA GLY A 289 -42.79 6.71 3.23
C GLY A 289 -42.03 7.49 2.15
N ASP A 290 -42.35 8.77 2.04
CA ASP A 290 -41.66 9.70 1.16
C ASP A 290 -40.21 9.87 1.58
N PRO A 291 -39.25 9.83 0.64
CA PRO A 291 -37.86 10.08 0.98
C PRO A 291 -37.69 11.52 1.45
N PHE A 292 -36.90 11.73 2.50
CA PHE A 292 -36.52 13.08 2.94
C PHE A 292 -35.80 13.82 1.81
N ARG A 293 -36.21 15.05 1.51
CA ARG A 293 -35.61 15.90 0.48
C ARG A 293 -34.90 17.11 1.10
N VAL A 294 -33.86 17.57 0.42
CA VAL A 294 -33.22 18.86 0.74
C VAL A 294 -34.28 19.96 0.64
N GLY A 295 -34.55 20.61 1.77
CA GLY A 295 -35.59 21.65 1.89
C GLY A 295 -36.78 21.25 2.78
N ASP A 296 -36.95 19.96 3.10
CA ASP A 296 -38.05 19.48 3.96
C ASP A 296 -37.87 19.84 5.45
N GLY A 297 -36.67 20.30 5.83
CA GLY A 297 -36.32 20.66 7.21
C GLY A 297 -34.88 20.30 7.57
N PRO A 298 -34.55 20.15 8.87
CA PRO A 298 -33.26 19.64 9.29
C PRO A 298 -33.10 18.18 8.85
N ILE A 299 -31.95 17.86 8.26
CA ILE A 299 -31.63 16.50 7.80
C ILE A 299 -31.73 15.53 9.01
N PRO A 300 -32.42 14.39 8.88
CA PRO A 300 -32.48 13.39 9.95
C PRO A 300 -31.07 12.91 10.29
N LEU A 301 -30.72 12.87 11.57
CA LEU A 301 -29.44 12.34 12.05
C LEU A 301 -29.70 11.37 13.19
N ALA A 302 -28.88 10.34 13.29
CA ALA A 302 -28.92 9.41 14.39
C ALA A 302 -28.43 10.11 15.67
N GLU A 303 -29.09 9.83 16.80
CA GLU A 303 -28.72 10.45 18.08
C GLU A 303 -27.40 9.87 18.62
N ASN A 304 -26.48 10.74 19.06
CA ASN A 304 -25.31 10.31 19.81
C ASN A 304 -25.68 10.10 21.27
N THR A 305 -25.82 8.84 21.68
CA THR A 305 -26.17 8.47 23.05
C THR A 305 -24.94 8.05 23.86
N ALA A 306 -25.04 8.16 25.19
CA ALA A 306 -24.05 7.62 26.10
C ALA A 306 -23.90 6.10 25.93
N GLN A 307 -22.70 5.58 26.15
CA GLN A 307 -22.41 4.14 26.07
C GLN A 307 -21.95 3.60 27.41
N THR A 308 -22.17 2.30 27.61
CA THR A 308 -21.70 1.57 28.79
C THR A 308 -20.68 0.54 28.35
N SER A 309 -19.63 0.40 29.16
CA SER A 309 -18.57 -0.57 28.94
C SER A 309 -18.92 -1.90 29.65
N PRO A 310 -18.62 -3.06 29.05
CA PRO A 310 -18.02 -3.22 27.72
C PRO A 310 -19.02 -2.90 26.60
N ILE A 311 -18.56 -2.21 25.56
CA ILE A 311 -19.40 -1.79 24.43
C ILE A 311 -19.49 -2.95 23.44
N VAL A 312 -20.71 -3.41 23.18
CA VAL A 312 -20.98 -4.52 22.24
C VAL A 312 -21.73 -3.94 21.04
N PRO A 313 -21.10 -3.84 19.86
CA PRO A 313 -21.82 -3.37 18.68
C PRO A 313 -23.00 -4.28 18.36
N ALA A 314 -24.13 -3.68 17.99
CA ALA A 314 -25.34 -4.41 17.64
C ALA A 314 -25.14 -5.25 16.37
N LEU A 315 -25.91 -6.34 16.25
CA LEU A 315 -25.93 -7.16 15.04
C LEU A 315 -26.56 -6.38 13.88
N GLY A 316 -26.17 -6.71 12.64
CA GLY A 316 -26.54 -5.95 11.44
C GLY A 316 -25.56 -4.81 11.14
N PHE A 317 -24.29 -5.00 11.49
CA PHE A 317 -23.18 -4.05 11.35
C PHE A 317 -23.39 -2.76 12.15
N GLY A 318 -23.66 -2.91 13.46
CA GLY A 318 -23.73 -1.79 14.40
C GLY A 318 -22.45 -0.94 14.45
N GLU A 319 -21.34 -1.49 13.95
CA GLU A 319 -20.18 -0.74 13.50
C GLU A 319 -19.84 -1.12 12.04
N LEU A 320 -19.55 -0.12 11.20
CA LEU A 320 -19.12 -0.38 9.82
C LEU A 320 -17.62 -0.62 9.72
N LEU A 321 -16.81 0.13 10.48
CA LEU A 321 -15.36 0.07 10.38
C LEU A 321 -14.73 0.28 11.75
N SER A 322 -14.12 -0.78 12.29
CA SER A 322 -13.40 -0.71 13.55
C SER A 322 -11.91 -0.86 13.33
N PHE A 323 -11.12 0.04 13.94
CA PHE A 323 -9.67 -0.04 13.96
C PHE A 323 -9.19 -0.43 15.36
N VAL A 324 -8.44 -1.51 15.44
CA VAL A 324 -7.78 -1.94 16.68
C VAL A 324 -6.33 -2.35 16.41
N VAL A 325 -5.52 -2.37 17.45
CA VAL A 325 -4.15 -2.85 17.42
C VAL A 325 -4.08 -4.20 18.11
N ASP A 326 -3.29 -5.12 17.56
CA ASP A 326 -2.98 -6.38 18.21
C ASP A 326 -2.21 -6.08 19.51
N PRO A 327 -2.64 -6.60 20.68
CA PRO A 327 -1.95 -6.36 21.95
C PRO A 327 -0.49 -6.87 21.95
N ASN A 328 -0.17 -7.85 21.10
CA ASN A 328 1.14 -8.49 20.98
C ASN A 328 1.99 -7.94 19.81
N ILE A 329 1.61 -6.78 19.26
CA ILE A 329 2.34 -6.17 18.14
C ILE A 329 3.80 -5.87 18.51
N THR A 330 4.73 -6.27 17.64
CA THR A 330 6.17 -6.06 17.83
C THR A 330 6.72 -5.00 16.88
N VAL A 331 7.87 -4.42 17.21
CA VAL A 331 8.52 -3.41 16.37
C VAL A 331 9.10 -4.05 15.09
N PRO A 332 8.87 -3.45 13.90
CA PRO A 332 9.47 -3.91 12.66
C PRO A 332 11.00 -3.93 12.72
N ARG A 333 11.61 -4.93 12.09
CA ARG A 333 13.08 -5.06 12.03
C ARG A 333 13.56 -5.35 10.62
N SER A 334 14.75 -4.84 10.30
CA SER A 334 15.39 -5.00 9.00
C SER A 334 16.81 -5.51 9.19
N HIS A 335 17.06 -6.71 8.66
CA HIS A 335 18.41 -7.22 8.49
C HIS A 335 19.01 -6.55 7.25
N THR A 336 20.09 -5.80 7.41
CA THR A 336 20.80 -5.18 6.29
C THR A 336 22.18 -5.77 6.15
N ALA A 337 22.54 -6.15 4.93
CA ALA A 337 23.87 -6.63 4.59
C ALA A 337 24.38 -5.85 3.38
N ASN A 338 25.65 -5.48 3.40
CA ASN A 338 26.29 -4.87 2.25
C ASN A 338 27.69 -5.43 2.03
N PHE A 339 28.13 -5.36 0.78
CA PHE A 339 29.48 -5.70 0.38
C PHE A 339 29.86 -4.79 -0.79
N THR A 340 31.02 -4.17 -0.77
CA THR A 340 31.55 -3.39 -1.90
C THR A 340 33.02 -3.68 -2.17
N LEU A 341 33.37 -3.66 -3.44
CA LEU A 341 34.71 -3.77 -3.97
C LEU A 341 34.97 -2.55 -4.85
N GLN A 342 35.86 -1.68 -4.41
CA GLN A 342 36.25 -0.47 -5.14
C GLN A 342 37.67 -0.60 -5.66
N ARG A 343 37.91 -0.24 -6.92
CA ARG A 343 39.20 -0.34 -7.60
C ARG A 343 39.52 0.95 -8.34
N GLU A 344 40.69 1.51 -8.08
CA GLU A 344 41.29 2.51 -8.94
C GLU A 344 41.93 1.84 -10.17
N LEU A 345 41.56 2.35 -11.35
CA LEU A 345 42.09 1.96 -12.66
C LEU A 345 42.84 3.14 -13.28
N ARG A 346 43.59 2.85 -14.35
CA ARG A 346 44.31 3.88 -15.11
C ARG A 346 43.34 4.92 -15.69
N GLY A 347 43.84 6.14 -15.89
CA GLY A 347 43.06 7.23 -16.51
C GLY A 347 42.08 7.92 -15.56
N ASN A 348 42.38 7.92 -14.26
CA ASN A 348 41.55 8.49 -13.20
C ASN A 348 40.14 7.88 -13.13
N ILE A 349 40.06 6.57 -13.39
CA ILE A 349 38.81 5.81 -13.35
C ILE A 349 38.75 5.05 -12.04
N VAL A 350 37.61 5.07 -11.37
CA VAL A 350 37.29 4.23 -10.22
C VAL A 350 36.07 3.39 -10.57
N VAL A 351 36.19 2.08 -10.38
CA VAL A 351 35.07 1.14 -10.51
C VAL A 351 34.71 0.64 -9.12
N GLU A 352 33.43 0.65 -8.80
CA GLU A 352 32.88 0.06 -7.60
C GLU A 352 31.82 -0.96 -7.97
N LEU A 353 31.95 -2.18 -7.45
CA LEU A 353 30.94 -3.23 -7.50
C LEU A 353 30.38 -3.40 -6.11
N GLY A 354 29.07 -3.54 -5.96
CA GLY A 354 28.46 -3.71 -4.66
C GLY A 354 27.22 -4.55 -4.64
N PHE A 355 26.92 -5.10 -3.47
CA PHE A 355 25.72 -5.83 -3.16
C PHE A 355 25.07 -5.22 -1.91
N ILE A 356 23.74 -5.13 -1.92
CA ILE A 356 22.91 -4.69 -0.80
C ILE A 356 21.76 -5.68 -0.64
N GLY A 357 21.66 -6.28 0.54
CA GLY A 357 20.52 -7.07 0.97
C GLY A 357 19.77 -6.35 2.09
N ARG A 358 18.44 -6.30 2.01
CA ARG A 358 17.56 -5.85 3.09
C ARG A 358 16.41 -6.82 3.27
N TYR A 359 16.27 -7.37 4.48
CA TYR A 359 15.25 -8.35 4.80
C TYR A 359 14.39 -7.83 5.95
N GLY A 360 13.19 -7.34 5.61
CA GLY A 360 12.21 -6.85 6.56
C GLY A 360 11.45 -7.99 7.21
N ARG A 361 11.35 -7.97 8.53
CA ARG A 361 10.58 -8.91 9.35
C ARG A 361 9.73 -8.15 10.34
N ASN A 362 8.63 -8.75 10.73
CA ASN A 362 7.69 -8.19 11.67
C ASN A 362 7.16 -6.81 11.23
N LEU A 363 7.07 -6.58 9.92
CA LEU A 363 6.61 -5.31 9.37
C LEU A 363 5.13 -5.12 9.71
N TYR A 364 4.73 -3.87 9.92
CA TYR A 364 3.34 -3.57 10.20
C TYR A 364 2.45 -3.94 9.03
N GLN A 365 1.44 -4.76 9.29
CA GLN A 365 0.47 -5.21 8.30
C GLN A 365 -0.90 -5.37 8.95
N SER A 366 -1.97 -5.14 8.19
CA SER A 366 -3.33 -5.23 8.73
C SER A 366 -4.09 -6.43 8.19
N VAL A 367 -4.87 -7.04 9.07
CA VAL A 367 -5.74 -8.19 8.79
C VAL A 367 -7.20 -7.82 9.05
N ASN A 368 -8.11 -8.45 8.33
CA ASN A 368 -9.55 -8.41 8.59
C ASN A 368 -9.92 -9.64 9.40
N LEU A 369 -10.24 -9.47 10.69
CA LEU A 369 -10.68 -10.59 11.52
C LEU A 369 -12.05 -11.12 11.07
N ASN A 370 -12.85 -10.31 10.38
CA ASN A 370 -14.13 -10.73 9.82
C ASN A 370 -14.04 -11.32 8.41
N GLN A 371 -12.85 -11.76 7.97
CA GLN A 371 -12.68 -12.39 6.66
C GLN A 371 -13.58 -13.63 6.51
N VAL A 372 -14.18 -13.79 5.33
CA VAL A 372 -15.01 -14.93 4.96
C VAL A 372 -14.21 -16.23 5.09
N PRO A 373 -14.73 -17.23 5.82
CA PRO A 373 -14.07 -18.54 5.95
C PRO A 373 -14.26 -19.37 4.66
N TYR A 374 -13.51 -19.06 3.61
CA TYR A 374 -13.64 -19.73 2.30
C TYR A 374 -13.34 -21.25 2.35
N MET A 375 -12.70 -21.73 3.41
CA MET A 375 -12.44 -23.15 3.69
C MET A 375 -13.57 -23.86 4.44
N PHE A 376 -14.72 -23.22 4.69
CA PHE A 376 -15.81 -23.78 5.50
C PHE A 376 -16.33 -25.10 4.93
N LYS A 377 -16.24 -26.17 5.71
CA LYS A 377 -16.63 -27.52 5.32
C LYS A 377 -18.10 -27.78 5.62
N ASP A 378 -18.83 -28.33 4.66
CA ASP A 378 -20.12 -28.95 4.94
C ASP A 378 -19.88 -30.31 5.62
N PRO A 379 -20.29 -30.51 6.89
CA PRO A 379 -20.06 -31.76 7.60
C PRO A 379 -20.84 -32.94 7.00
N ALA A 380 -21.94 -32.70 6.28
CA ALA A 380 -22.75 -33.77 5.70
C ALA A 380 -22.15 -34.35 4.42
N SER A 381 -21.70 -33.50 3.49
CA SER A 381 -21.10 -33.94 2.21
C SER A 381 -19.58 -34.01 2.22
N GLY A 382 -18.92 -33.32 3.14
CA GLY A 382 -17.47 -33.12 3.16
C GLY A 382 -16.96 -32.07 2.17
N GLN A 383 -17.81 -31.50 1.32
CA GLN A 383 -17.45 -30.44 0.37
C GLN A 383 -17.14 -29.13 1.11
N THR A 384 -16.11 -28.39 0.67
CA THR A 384 -15.82 -27.05 1.21
C THR A 384 -16.54 -25.95 0.41
N PHE A 385 -16.74 -24.78 1.01
CA PHE A 385 -17.27 -23.62 0.32
C PHE A 385 -16.44 -23.29 -0.91
N GLY A 386 -15.10 -23.28 -0.79
CA GLY A 386 -14.20 -23.02 -1.92
C GLY A 386 -14.46 -23.95 -3.09
N GLN A 387 -14.63 -25.26 -2.84
CA GLN A 387 -14.93 -26.23 -3.90
C GLN A 387 -16.30 -25.97 -4.56
N ALA A 388 -17.33 -25.72 -3.75
CA ALA A 388 -18.67 -25.42 -4.27
C ALA A 388 -18.71 -24.10 -5.06
N PHE A 389 -18.03 -23.07 -4.55
CA PHE A 389 -17.93 -21.76 -5.17
C PHE A 389 -17.18 -21.83 -6.49
N ASP A 390 -16.03 -22.51 -6.53
CA ASP A 390 -15.22 -22.62 -7.75
C ASP A 390 -16.00 -23.33 -8.86
N ALA A 391 -16.70 -24.43 -8.54
CA ALA A 391 -17.57 -25.14 -9.48
C ALA A 391 -18.70 -24.26 -10.01
N LEU A 392 -19.42 -23.58 -9.10
CA LEU A 392 -20.52 -22.68 -9.47
C LEU A 392 -20.03 -21.49 -10.30
N ALA A 393 -18.91 -20.88 -9.92
CA ALA A 393 -18.33 -19.74 -10.59
C ALA A 393 -17.83 -20.09 -11.98
N ALA A 394 -17.29 -21.30 -12.19
CA ALA A 394 -16.91 -21.78 -13.51
C ALA A 394 -18.14 -21.86 -14.45
N GLU A 395 -19.25 -22.44 -13.99
CA GLU A 395 -20.48 -22.54 -14.79
C GLU A 395 -21.07 -21.16 -15.13
N LEU A 396 -21.15 -20.26 -14.15
CA LEU A 396 -21.69 -18.91 -14.37
C LEU A 396 -20.77 -18.04 -15.24
N ARG A 397 -19.45 -18.21 -15.18
CA ARG A 397 -18.54 -17.51 -16.09
C ARG A 397 -18.65 -18.02 -17.53
N ALA A 398 -18.93 -19.31 -17.71
CA ALA A 398 -19.17 -19.90 -19.03
C ALA A 398 -20.54 -19.49 -19.61
N ASN A 399 -21.56 -19.33 -18.76
CA ASN A 399 -22.89 -18.86 -19.15
C ASN A 399 -23.49 -17.93 -18.08
N PRO A 400 -23.25 -16.60 -18.16
CA PRO A 400 -23.74 -15.63 -17.17
C PRO A 400 -25.26 -15.61 -16.99
N GLY A 401 -26.03 -15.97 -18.03
CA GLY A 401 -27.49 -16.08 -17.95
C GLY A 401 -28.01 -17.43 -17.42
N GLY A 402 -27.11 -18.38 -17.15
CA GLY A 402 -27.42 -19.77 -16.83
C GLY A 402 -27.72 -20.08 -15.36
N ALA A 403 -28.01 -19.09 -14.53
CA ALA A 403 -28.20 -19.27 -13.08
C ALA A 403 -29.26 -20.32 -12.71
N ALA A 404 -30.32 -20.46 -13.51
CA ALA A 404 -31.37 -21.45 -13.28
C ALA A 404 -30.93 -22.89 -13.60
N SER A 405 -29.89 -23.06 -14.42
CA SER A 405 -29.41 -24.36 -14.92
C SER A 405 -28.14 -24.85 -14.24
N VAL A 406 -27.58 -24.11 -13.28
CA VAL A 406 -26.34 -24.52 -12.61
C VAL A 406 -26.51 -25.83 -11.85
N THR A 407 -25.43 -26.60 -11.81
CA THR A 407 -25.35 -27.88 -11.09
C THR A 407 -25.44 -27.65 -9.58
N PRO A 408 -26.41 -28.28 -8.89
CA PRO A 408 -26.51 -28.19 -7.44
C PRO A 408 -25.21 -28.62 -6.75
N GLN A 409 -24.72 -27.80 -5.83
CA GLN A 409 -23.56 -28.06 -5.00
C GLN A 409 -24.02 -28.42 -3.57
N PRO A 410 -23.64 -29.60 -3.03
CA PRO A 410 -24.04 -30.03 -1.70
C PRO A 410 -23.86 -28.97 -0.60
N TRP A 411 -22.78 -28.19 -0.65
CA TRP A 411 -22.53 -27.12 0.33
C TRP A 411 -23.68 -26.09 0.39
N PHE A 412 -24.15 -25.59 -0.76
CA PHE A 412 -25.24 -24.61 -0.79
C PHE A 412 -26.58 -25.26 -0.44
N GLU A 413 -26.83 -26.49 -0.88
CA GLU A 413 -28.06 -27.21 -0.57
C GLU A 413 -28.20 -27.48 0.94
N ASN A 414 -27.11 -27.84 1.62
CA ASN A 414 -27.12 -28.21 3.03
C ASN A 414 -27.04 -26.99 3.97
N LEU A 415 -26.20 -26.00 3.64
CA LEU A 415 -25.92 -24.89 4.56
C LEU A 415 -26.72 -23.61 4.26
N VAL A 416 -27.28 -23.47 3.05
CA VAL A 416 -28.13 -22.34 2.66
C VAL A 416 -29.41 -22.83 1.95
N PRO A 417 -30.18 -23.75 2.58
CA PRO A 417 -31.28 -24.48 1.91
C PRO A 417 -32.42 -23.58 1.42
N VAL A 418 -32.57 -22.37 1.98
CA VAL A 418 -33.59 -21.40 1.57
C VAL A 418 -33.43 -20.99 0.11
N LEU A 419 -32.19 -20.88 -0.36
CA LEU A 419 -31.89 -20.52 -1.75
C LEU A 419 -31.38 -21.72 -2.55
N GLY A 420 -30.64 -22.62 -1.90
CA GLY A 420 -29.84 -23.63 -2.59
C GLY A 420 -28.86 -22.99 -3.57
N THR A 421 -28.23 -23.81 -4.42
CA THR A 421 -27.23 -23.33 -5.39
C THR A 421 -27.83 -22.36 -6.40
N ARG A 422 -29.00 -22.71 -6.94
CA ARG A 422 -29.65 -21.94 -8.02
C ARG A 422 -30.20 -20.60 -7.54
N GLY A 423 -30.77 -20.55 -6.33
CA GLY A 423 -31.22 -19.30 -5.74
C GLY A 423 -30.04 -18.37 -5.45
N VAL A 424 -28.95 -18.91 -4.90
CA VAL A 424 -27.70 -18.16 -4.69
C VAL A 424 -27.15 -17.65 -6.02
N ALA A 425 -27.09 -18.50 -7.04
CA ALA A 425 -26.64 -18.14 -8.38
C ALA A 425 -27.46 -17.00 -8.98
N ALA A 426 -28.78 -17.06 -8.86
CA ALA A 426 -29.70 -16.06 -9.42
C ALA A 426 -29.64 -14.72 -8.68
N SER A 427 -29.51 -14.72 -7.35
CA SER A 427 -29.49 -13.49 -6.56
C SER A 427 -28.11 -12.83 -6.48
N ASN A 428 -27.03 -13.56 -6.78
CA ASN A 428 -25.64 -13.10 -6.62
C ASN A 428 -24.74 -13.34 -7.84
N THR A 429 -25.30 -13.43 -9.05
CA THR A 429 -24.56 -13.76 -10.29
C THR A 429 -23.30 -12.91 -10.47
N GLU A 430 -23.41 -11.58 -10.34
CA GLU A 430 -22.28 -10.64 -10.47
C GLU A 430 -21.20 -10.88 -9.42
N ASN A 431 -21.59 -11.11 -8.16
CA ASN A 431 -20.63 -11.37 -7.08
C ASN A 431 -19.86 -12.67 -7.32
N ILE A 432 -20.53 -13.70 -7.82
CA ILE A 432 -19.91 -15.01 -8.08
C ILE A 432 -18.99 -14.94 -9.31
N ILE A 433 -19.44 -14.33 -10.41
CA ILE A 433 -18.64 -14.15 -11.62
C ILE A 433 -17.36 -13.36 -11.29
N ASN A 434 -17.49 -12.26 -10.54
CA ASN A 434 -16.37 -11.38 -10.22
C ASN A 434 -15.51 -11.84 -9.03
N GLY A 435 -15.93 -12.83 -8.25
CA GLY A 435 -15.20 -13.26 -7.06
C GLY A 435 -15.33 -12.29 -5.88
N ASN A 436 -16.45 -11.57 -5.76
CA ASN A 436 -16.70 -10.64 -4.67
C ASN A 436 -17.23 -11.37 -3.44
N LEU A 437 -16.38 -12.18 -2.80
CA LEU A 437 -16.81 -13.08 -1.71
C LEU A 437 -17.32 -12.34 -0.48
N SER A 438 -16.68 -11.24 -0.07
CA SER A 438 -17.14 -10.47 1.08
C SER A 438 -18.57 -9.97 0.85
N SER A 439 -18.87 -9.47 -0.36
CA SER A 439 -20.22 -9.04 -0.73
C SER A 439 -21.22 -10.20 -0.79
N LEU A 440 -20.82 -11.35 -1.34
CA LEU A 440 -21.65 -12.56 -1.41
C LEU A 440 -22.10 -13.03 -0.01
N PHE A 441 -21.19 -13.02 0.97
CA PHE A 441 -21.53 -13.43 2.33
C PHE A 441 -22.25 -12.33 3.10
N LEU A 442 -21.59 -11.18 3.27
CA LEU A 442 -22.00 -10.13 4.20
C LEU A 442 -23.30 -9.44 3.78
N PHE A 443 -23.70 -9.53 2.51
CA PHE A 443 -24.95 -8.96 1.99
C PHE A 443 -25.84 -10.00 1.29
N GLY A 444 -25.52 -11.28 1.44
CA GLY A 444 -26.25 -12.38 0.82
C GLY A 444 -26.38 -13.56 1.79
N LEU A 445 -25.42 -14.48 1.74
CA LEU A 445 -25.52 -15.77 2.43
C LEU A 445 -25.77 -15.65 3.94
N ASP A 446 -25.13 -14.69 4.62
CA ASP A 446 -25.26 -14.52 6.08
C ASP A 446 -26.67 -14.10 6.53
N PHE A 447 -27.49 -13.56 5.62
CA PHE A 447 -28.88 -13.15 5.90
C PHE A 447 -29.93 -14.24 5.62
N VAL A 448 -29.55 -15.29 4.88
CA VAL A 448 -30.46 -16.38 4.49
C VAL A 448 -30.08 -17.73 5.10
N ALA A 449 -28.83 -17.87 5.58
CA ALA A 449 -28.39 -19.04 6.31
C ALA A 449 -29.02 -19.08 7.71
N ALA A 450 -29.18 -20.28 8.28
CA ALA A 450 -29.74 -20.45 9.62
C ALA A 450 -28.90 -19.78 10.73
N LYS A 451 -27.58 -19.69 10.51
CA LYS A 451 -26.62 -18.94 11.31
C LYS A 451 -25.64 -18.26 10.36
N SER A 452 -25.24 -17.02 10.67
CA SER A 452 -24.24 -16.32 9.87
C SER A 452 -22.87 -16.99 10.01
N PHE A 453 -22.16 -17.12 8.90
CA PHE A 453 -20.77 -17.59 8.85
C PHE A 453 -19.80 -16.51 9.30
N ASN A 454 -20.15 -15.24 9.11
CA ASN A 454 -19.37 -14.09 9.57
C ASN A 454 -20.01 -13.38 10.76
N ASN A 455 -19.18 -12.63 11.49
CA ASN A 455 -19.63 -11.84 12.62
C ASN A 455 -20.37 -10.61 12.06
N LEU A 456 -21.60 -10.40 12.49
CA LEU A 456 -22.45 -9.30 12.01
C LEU A 456 -22.45 -8.09 12.95
N GLN A 457 -21.54 -8.02 13.93
CA GLN A 457 -21.39 -6.83 14.79
C GLN A 457 -20.61 -5.73 14.07
N VAL A 458 -19.58 -6.10 13.31
CA VAL A 458 -18.65 -5.19 12.63
C VAL A 458 -18.46 -5.60 11.18
N LEU A 459 -18.72 -4.70 10.21
CA LEU A 459 -18.53 -5.03 8.79
C LEU A 459 -17.03 -5.23 8.47
N GLU A 460 -16.20 -4.22 8.74
CA GLU A 460 -14.74 -4.29 8.62
C GLU A 460 -14.07 -4.30 10.00
N LEU A 461 -13.55 -5.46 10.40
CA LEU A 461 -12.83 -5.62 11.66
C LEU A 461 -11.33 -5.59 11.41
N PHE A 462 -10.81 -4.36 11.23
CA PHE A 462 -9.39 -4.11 11.01
C PHE A 462 -8.61 -4.32 12.31
N MET A 463 -7.57 -5.14 12.24
CA MET A 463 -6.56 -5.22 13.29
C MET A 463 -5.16 -5.01 12.72
N ARG A 464 -4.39 -4.10 13.31
CA ARG A 464 -2.98 -3.91 12.98
C ARG A 464 -2.11 -4.95 13.70
N THR A 465 -1.27 -5.64 12.94
CA THR A 465 -0.36 -6.70 13.40
C THR A 465 1.07 -6.42 12.95
N SER A 466 2.01 -7.28 13.36
CA SER A 466 3.39 -7.33 12.88
C SER A 466 3.66 -8.57 12.00
N LEU A 467 2.71 -8.95 11.13
CA LEU A 467 2.82 -10.12 10.24
C LEU A 467 3.60 -9.87 8.94
N GLY A 468 3.95 -8.62 8.66
CA GLY A 468 4.52 -8.21 7.39
C GLY A 468 5.96 -8.68 7.17
N ARG A 469 6.33 -8.96 5.92
CA ARG A 469 7.73 -9.24 5.54
C ARG A 469 8.09 -8.72 4.17
N SER A 470 9.37 -8.39 3.99
CA SER A 470 9.94 -7.98 2.71
C SER A 470 11.35 -8.54 2.49
N ASN A 471 11.77 -8.55 1.23
CA ASN A 471 13.08 -9.03 0.81
C ASN A 471 13.56 -8.21 -0.39
N TYR A 472 14.62 -7.45 -0.21
CA TYR A 472 15.29 -6.68 -1.26
C TYR A 472 16.71 -7.17 -1.43
N ASN A 473 17.11 -7.42 -2.68
CA ASN A 473 18.49 -7.70 -3.07
C ASN A 473 18.84 -6.79 -4.25
N GLY A 474 19.98 -6.12 -4.17
CA GLY A 474 20.47 -5.24 -5.23
C GLY A 474 21.95 -5.43 -5.45
N PHE A 475 22.34 -5.66 -6.69
CA PHE A 475 23.72 -5.54 -7.17
C PHE A 475 23.87 -4.21 -7.88
N PHE A 476 24.94 -3.47 -7.61
CA PHE A 476 25.22 -2.22 -8.31
C PHE A 476 26.66 -2.15 -8.81
N THR A 477 26.84 -1.37 -9.86
CA THR A 477 28.13 -1.03 -10.44
C THR A 477 28.18 0.47 -10.66
N THR A 478 29.23 1.10 -10.15
CA THR A 478 29.53 2.51 -10.38
C THR A 478 30.86 2.62 -11.10
N VAL A 479 30.88 3.36 -12.20
CA VAL A 479 32.09 3.74 -12.93
C VAL A 479 32.19 5.25 -12.90
N ARG A 480 33.25 5.75 -12.28
CA ARG A 480 33.54 7.18 -12.13
C ARG A 480 34.84 7.51 -12.83
N LYS A 481 34.82 8.48 -13.74
CA LYS A 481 36.03 9.10 -14.27
C LYS A 481 36.16 10.53 -13.75
N ARG A 482 37.21 10.81 -12.99
CA ARG A 482 37.54 12.19 -12.61
C ARG A 482 37.99 12.97 -13.84
N PHE A 483 37.69 14.26 -13.86
CA PHE A 483 37.96 15.14 -14.99
C PHE A 483 39.43 15.04 -15.44
N SER A 484 39.64 14.50 -16.64
CA SER A 484 40.96 14.32 -17.23
C SER A 484 40.83 14.10 -18.73
N GLY A 485 41.71 14.73 -19.51
CA GLY A 485 41.64 14.68 -20.98
C GLY A 485 40.34 15.25 -21.54
N GLY A 486 39.75 16.25 -20.88
CA GLY A 486 38.49 16.90 -21.28
C GLY A 486 37.22 16.17 -20.86
N LEU A 487 37.30 14.96 -20.27
CA LEU A 487 36.14 14.14 -19.93
C LEU A 487 36.04 13.88 -18.43
N ALA A 488 34.86 14.10 -17.88
CA ALA A 488 34.39 13.53 -16.62
C ALA A 488 33.05 12.83 -16.83
N PHE A 489 32.84 11.70 -16.17
CA PHE A 489 31.53 11.05 -16.14
C PHE A 489 31.35 10.22 -14.87
N ASP A 490 30.09 10.07 -14.46
CA ASP A 490 29.64 9.02 -13.57
C ASP A 490 28.60 8.16 -14.28
N ALA A 491 28.71 6.85 -14.16
CA ALA A 491 27.74 5.89 -14.65
C ALA A 491 27.42 4.89 -13.54
N ASN A 492 26.14 4.72 -13.24
CA ASN A 492 25.64 3.84 -12.19
C ASN A 492 24.62 2.90 -12.80
N TYR A 493 24.82 1.60 -12.57
CA TYR A 493 23.87 0.55 -12.93
C TYR A 493 23.49 -0.21 -11.66
N THR A 494 22.19 -0.41 -11.44
CA THR A 494 21.66 -1.25 -10.38
C THR A 494 20.78 -2.32 -10.99
N TRP A 495 21.05 -3.56 -10.63
CA TRP A 495 20.18 -4.71 -10.85
C TRP A 495 19.59 -5.14 -9.51
N SER A 496 18.27 -5.05 -9.34
CA SER A 496 17.63 -5.38 -8.06
C SER A 496 16.37 -6.21 -8.18
N ARG A 497 15.97 -6.79 -7.05
CA ARG A 497 14.67 -7.44 -6.87
C ARG A 497 14.16 -7.19 -5.47
N SER A 498 12.93 -6.68 -5.37
CA SER A 498 12.17 -6.44 -4.15
C SER A 498 10.93 -7.32 -4.14
N LEU A 499 10.71 -8.04 -3.04
CA LEU A 499 9.56 -8.90 -2.80
C LEU A 499 8.90 -8.52 -1.47
N ASP A 500 7.58 -8.57 -1.40
CA ASP A 500 6.79 -8.38 -0.18
C ASP A 500 5.41 -9.06 -0.30
N GLN A 501 4.51 -8.83 0.65
CA GLN A 501 3.12 -9.33 0.59
C GLN A 501 2.16 -8.36 -0.12
N VAL A 502 2.16 -7.06 0.16
CA VAL A 502 1.22 -6.10 -0.47
C VAL A 502 1.77 -4.67 -0.57
N GLY A 503 3.10 -4.50 -0.49
CA GLY A 503 3.79 -3.22 -0.73
C GLY A 503 3.28 -2.00 0.05
N ALA A 504 2.62 -2.22 1.19
CA ALA A 504 1.92 -1.18 1.92
C ALA A 504 2.90 -0.21 2.61
N VAL A 505 2.65 1.10 2.46
CA VAL A 505 3.31 2.13 3.26
C VAL A 505 2.75 2.16 4.68
N GLN A 506 3.54 2.66 5.62
CA GLN A 506 3.23 2.68 7.05
C GLN A 506 1.89 3.34 7.43
N ASN A 507 1.42 4.31 6.63
CA ASN A 507 0.15 5.02 6.82
C ASN A 507 -1.00 4.46 5.94
N SER A 508 -0.93 3.18 5.58
CA SER A 508 -2.00 2.53 4.82
C SER A 508 -3.07 1.94 5.74
N ALA A 509 -4.34 2.21 5.45
CA ALA A 509 -5.48 1.51 6.03
C ALA A 509 -5.85 0.22 5.25
N GLY A 510 -5.05 -0.14 4.24
CA GLY A 510 -5.28 -1.30 3.40
C GLY A 510 -5.13 -2.61 4.17
N LEU A 511 -6.10 -3.51 3.99
CA LEU A 511 -6.16 -4.83 4.59
C LEU A 511 -5.54 -5.87 3.66
N LEU A 512 -4.83 -6.86 4.23
CA LEU A 512 -4.38 -8.03 3.46
C LEU A 512 -5.58 -8.64 2.72
N PRO A 513 -5.45 -8.96 1.42
CA PRO A 513 -6.48 -9.66 0.69
C PRO A 513 -6.86 -10.97 1.38
N ASN A 514 -5.85 -11.71 1.87
CA ASN A 514 -6.01 -12.95 2.62
C ASN A 514 -5.31 -12.86 3.99
N SER A 515 -6.11 -12.59 5.02
CA SER A 515 -5.71 -12.56 6.44
C SER A 515 -5.40 -13.95 6.99
N PHE A 516 -6.06 -15.00 6.49
CA PHE A 516 -5.75 -16.37 6.91
C PHE A 516 -4.41 -16.88 6.36
N GLU A 517 -3.99 -16.39 5.19
CA GLU A 517 -2.72 -16.75 4.55
C GLU A 517 -2.07 -15.51 3.92
N PRO A 518 -1.36 -14.70 4.72
CA PRO A 518 -0.71 -13.47 4.25
C PRO A 518 0.27 -13.68 3.08
N ASP A 519 0.87 -14.87 2.96
CA ASP A 519 1.86 -15.15 1.92
C ASP A 519 1.27 -15.56 0.57
N SER A 520 -0.06 -15.64 0.47
CA SER A 520 -0.75 -15.83 -0.81
C SER A 520 -0.47 -14.69 -1.80
N GLU A 521 -0.16 -13.50 -1.31
CA GLU A 521 0.21 -12.32 -2.11
C GLU A 521 1.74 -12.09 -2.17
N TYR A 522 2.56 -13.03 -1.66
CA TYR A 522 4.01 -12.83 -1.65
C TYR A 522 4.60 -12.85 -3.08
N GLY A 523 5.04 -11.69 -3.54
CA GLY A 523 5.46 -11.44 -4.92
C GLY A 523 6.28 -10.15 -5.05
N PRO A 524 6.56 -9.69 -6.28
CA PRO A 524 7.24 -8.43 -6.53
C PRO A 524 6.59 -7.26 -5.78
N SER A 525 7.38 -6.48 -5.06
CA SER A 525 6.93 -5.24 -4.42
C SER A 525 6.41 -4.24 -5.46
N PHE A 526 5.42 -3.42 -5.13
CA PHE A 526 4.94 -2.36 -6.06
C PHE A 526 6.03 -1.38 -6.50
N ASN A 527 7.07 -1.21 -5.69
CA ASN A 527 8.22 -0.35 -5.98
C ASN A 527 9.45 -1.13 -6.49
N ASP A 528 9.28 -2.37 -6.93
CA ASP A 528 10.37 -3.19 -7.46
C ASP A 528 10.82 -2.70 -8.84
N ILE A 529 12.02 -2.13 -8.92
CA ILE A 529 12.64 -1.78 -10.19
C ILE A 529 13.83 -2.69 -10.41
N THR A 530 13.80 -3.48 -11.49
CA THR A 530 14.86 -4.46 -11.75
C THR A 530 16.11 -3.85 -12.31
N HIS A 531 16.00 -2.92 -13.26
CA HIS A 531 17.14 -2.27 -13.87
C HIS A 531 17.02 -0.77 -13.67
N ILE A 532 18.08 -0.15 -13.14
CA ILE A 532 18.22 1.30 -13.06
C ILE A 532 19.59 1.65 -13.62
N PHE A 533 19.63 2.52 -14.62
CA PHE A 533 20.84 3.09 -15.18
C PHE A 533 20.77 4.60 -15.15
N ASN A 534 21.76 5.23 -14.52
CA ASN A 534 21.89 6.68 -14.48
C ASN A 534 23.32 7.05 -14.84
N SER A 535 23.48 7.96 -15.78
CA SER A 535 24.79 8.52 -16.12
C SER A 535 24.72 10.03 -16.28
N ASN A 536 25.78 10.70 -15.86
CA ASN A 536 26.04 12.09 -16.20
C ASN A 536 27.46 12.23 -16.76
N TRP A 537 27.65 13.21 -17.63
CA TRP A 537 28.96 13.50 -18.19
C TRP A 537 29.11 14.97 -18.52
N VAL A 538 30.38 15.40 -18.54
CA VAL A 538 30.82 16.65 -19.14
C VAL A 538 32.02 16.34 -20.01
N TYR A 539 31.97 16.76 -21.27
CA TYR A 539 33.04 16.58 -22.22
C TYR A 539 33.39 17.91 -22.91
N GLU A 540 34.60 18.39 -22.65
CA GLU A 540 35.20 19.50 -23.40
C GLU A 540 35.59 19.02 -24.79
N LEU A 541 34.96 19.61 -25.82
CA LEU A 541 35.13 19.17 -27.19
C LEU A 541 36.48 19.64 -27.73
N PRO A 542 37.31 18.74 -28.29
CA PRO A 542 38.65 19.07 -28.78
C PRO A 542 38.62 19.75 -30.17
N ILE A 543 37.71 20.70 -30.40
CA ILE A 543 37.48 21.33 -31.71
C ILE A 543 38.58 22.36 -32.04
N ALA A 544 38.94 23.21 -31.08
CA ALA A 544 40.04 24.17 -31.23
C ALA A 544 40.55 24.65 -29.87
N ARG A 545 41.84 25.01 -29.78
CA ARG A 545 42.46 25.57 -28.57
C ARG A 545 42.57 27.11 -28.58
N ASN A 546 42.09 27.76 -29.63
CA ASN A 546 42.14 29.22 -29.76
C ASN A 546 40.89 29.89 -29.18
N ARG A 547 40.99 31.19 -28.89
CA ARG A 547 39.96 31.97 -28.20
C ARG A 547 38.64 32.12 -28.98
N LEU A 548 38.68 32.02 -30.31
CA LEU A 548 37.51 32.17 -31.19
C LEU A 548 36.71 30.86 -31.30
N TRP A 549 37.39 29.74 -31.52
CA TRP A 549 36.77 28.46 -31.85
C TRP A 549 36.80 27.45 -30.70
N GLY A 550 37.59 27.70 -29.65
CA GLY A 550 37.66 26.84 -28.46
C GLY A 550 36.58 27.10 -27.42
N GLY A 551 36.61 26.32 -26.35
CA GLY A 551 35.72 26.46 -25.19
C GLY A 551 34.35 25.78 -25.33
N TRP A 552 34.14 24.99 -26.38
CA TRP A 552 32.92 24.21 -26.54
C TRP A 552 32.93 23.00 -25.60
N TYR A 553 31.79 22.71 -25.00
CA TYR A 553 31.56 21.52 -24.19
C TYR A 553 30.16 20.97 -24.44
N THR A 554 30.02 19.67 -24.22
CA THR A 554 28.71 19.04 -24.07
C THR A 554 28.60 18.45 -22.67
N SER A 555 27.42 18.51 -22.11
CA SER A 555 27.09 17.76 -20.90
C SER A 555 25.74 17.09 -21.07
N GLY A 556 25.53 16.00 -20.35
CA GLY A 556 24.28 15.28 -20.46
C GLY A 556 23.98 14.44 -19.23
N ILE A 557 22.70 14.12 -19.12
CA ILE A 557 22.16 13.20 -18.14
C ILE A 557 21.33 12.18 -18.91
N PHE A 558 21.66 10.91 -18.74
CA PHE A 558 20.86 9.81 -19.23
C PHE A 558 20.34 9.00 -18.05
N ARG A 559 19.03 8.78 -18.04
CA ARG A 559 18.33 7.98 -17.03
C ARG A 559 17.50 6.95 -17.74
N ALA A 560 17.61 5.70 -17.34
CA ALA A 560 16.78 4.61 -17.83
C ALA A 560 16.44 3.68 -16.66
N GLN A 561 15.23 3.15 -16.66
CA GLN A 561 14.81 2.13 -15.72
C GLN A 561 13.79 1.18 -16.35
N SER A 562 13.74 -0.06 -15.86
CA SER A 562 12.64 -0.97 -16.14
C SER A 562 11.32 -0.45 -15.54
N GLY A 563 10.20 -0.93 -16.03
CA GLY A 563 8.89 -0.62 -15.45
C GLY A 563 8.67 -1.23 -14.08
N PHE A 564 7.68 -0.71 -13.36
CA PHE A 564 7.19 -1.32 -12.12
C PHE A 564 6.47 -2.63 -12.42
N PRO A 565 6.37 -3.56 -11.45
CA PRO A 565 5.52 -4.73 -11.61
C PRO A 565 4.07 -4.28 -11.76
N ALA A 566 3.39 -4.87 -12.72
CA ALA A 566 2.00 -4.63 -12.99
C ALA A 566 1.21 -5.92 -12.79
N GLU A 567 -0.07 -5.75 -12.46
CA GLU A 567 -0.96 -6.84 -12.09
C GLU A 567 -2.23 -6.78 -12.93
N ILE A 568 -2.66 -7.93 -13.41
CA ILE A 568 -4.02 -8.05 -13.95
C ILE A 568 -4.94 -8.26 -12.76
N ILE A 569 -5.60 -7.19 -12.31
CA ILE A 569 -6.40 -7.18 -11.09
C ILE A 569 -7.73 -7.88 -11.36
N GLN A 570 -8.12 -8.81 -10.48
CA GLN A 570 -9.43 -9.49 -10.53
C GLN A 570 -10.45 -8.91 -9.54
N GLY A 571 -9.99 -8.27 -8.46
CA GLY A 571 -10.82 -7.68 -7.42
C GLY A 571 -10.07 -7.58 -6.10
N PHE A 572 -10.69 -6.99 -5.08
CA PHE A 572 -10.12 -6.84 -3.72
C PHE A 572 -10.84 -7.70 -2.66
N GLN A 573 -11.87 -8.43 -3.06
CA GLN A 573 -12.68 -9.32 -2.20
C GLN A 573 -12.46 -10.80 -2.53
N VAL A 574 -11.44 -11.13 -3.32
CA VAL A 574 -11.25 -12.46 -3.93
C VAL A 574 -11.15 -13.56 -2.89
N TRP A 575 -10.43 -13.32 -1.80
CA TRP A 575 -10.30 -14.23 -0.66
C TRP A 575 -11.36 -14.02 0.43
N GLY A 576 -12.34 -13.14 0.16
CA GLY A 576 -13.35 -12.70 1.11
C GLY A 576 -12.79 -11.87 2.25
N GLY A 577 -11.67 -11.18 2.01
CA GLY A 577 -11.06 -10.21 2.92
C GLY A 577 -11.93 -8.98 3.12
N SER A 578 -11.46 -7.81 2.70
CA SER A 578 -12.15 -6.54 2.94
C SER A 578 -13.14 -6.18 1.82
N ALA A 579 -14.35 -5.76 2.20
CA ALA A 579 -15.37 -5.15 1.35
C ALA A 579 -15.14 -3.64 1.11
N LEU A 580 -14.33 -2.95 1.94
CA LEU A 580 -14.12 -1.48 1.83
C LEU A 580 -12.66 -1.07 1.58
N LEU A 581 -11.70 -1.70 2.23
CA LEU A 581 -10.29 -1.26 2.32
C LEU A 581 -9.30 -2.33 1.82
N GLY A 582 -9.74 -3.26 0.97
CA GLY A 582 -8.91 -4.36 0.47
C GLY A 582 -7.89 -3.91 -0.57
N PHE A 583 -6.70 -4.53 -0.55
CA PHE A 583 -5.82 -4.49 -1.72
C PHE A 583 -6.38 -5.38 -2.84
N GLY A 584 -6.12 -4.99 -4.09
CA GLY A 584 -6.45 -5.83 -5.24
C GLY A 584 -5.56 -7.06 -5.30
N SER A 585 -6.12 -8.20 -5.72
CA SER A 585 -5.40 -9.45 -5.98
C SER A 585 -5.18 -9.64 -7.48
N GLY A 586 -4.01 -10.15 -7.86
CA GLY A 586 -3.66 -10.48 -9.24
C GLY A 586 -4.30 -11.79 -9.71
N ALA A 587 -4.80 -11.82 -10.95
CA ALA A 587 -5.39 -12.99 -11.62
C ALA A 587 -4.33 -14.03 -12.00
N ILE A 588 -4.68 -15.32 -12.01
CA ILE A 588 -3.76 -16.42 -12.27
C ILE A 588 -3.47 -16.53 -13.77
N PRO A 589 -2.20 -16.48 -14.21
CA PRO A 589 -1.85 -16.74 -15.61
C PRO A 589 -2.15 -18.19 -15.99
N THR A 590 -2.89 -18.37 -17.08
CA THR A 590 -3.12 -19.67 -17.74
C THR A 590 -2.37 -19.78 -19.07
N GLY A 591 -1.83 -18.68 -19.56
CA GLY A 591 -1.04 -18.61 -20.79
C GLY A 591 0.00 -17.48 -20.76
N PRO A 592 0.62 -17.20 -21.91
CA PRO A 592 1.63 -16.16 -22.03
C PRO A 592 1.05 -14.76 -21.78
N ILE A 593 1.75 -13.97 -20.97
CA ILE A 593 1.50 -12.53 -20.81
C ILE A 593 2.72 -11.80 -21.38
N PRO A 594 2.57 -11.02 -22.47
CA PRO A 594 3.68 -10.33 -23.08
C PRO A 594 4.15 -9.16 -22.20
N ASP A 595 5.42 -8.77 -22.37
CA ASP A 595 5.96 -7.56 -21.78
C ASP A 595 5.21 -6.30 -22.29
N ALA A 596 5.16 -5.27 -21.46
CA ALA A 596 4.51 -4.01 -21.80
C ALA A 596 5.16 -3.33 -23.01
N ASN A 597 4.35 -2.93 -23.99
CA ASN A 597 4.79 -2.13 -25.12
C ASN A 597 3.69 -1.16 -25.57
N VAL A 598 4.06 -0.06 -26.21
CA VAL A 598 3.09 0.90 -26.76
C VAL A 598 2.66 0.38 -28.13
N ASN A 599 1.47 -0.21 -28.20
CA ASN A 599 0.91 -0.74 -29.44
C ASN A 599 -0.10 0.25 -30.03
N GLY A 600 0.16 0.73 -31.23
CA GLY A 600 -0.74 1.63 -31.97
C GLY A 600 -1.73 0.89 -32.86
N GLY A 601 -2.88 1.53 -33.12
CA GLY A 601 -3.94 0.98 -33.97
C GLY A 601 -4.80 -0.09 -33.28
N VAL A 602 -4.73 -0.20 -31.95
CA VAL A 602 -5.48 -1.20 -31.19
C VAL A 602 -6.88 -0.65 -30.86
N VAL A 603 -7.91 -1.21 -31.50
CA VAL A 603 -9.32 -0.83 -31.29
C VAL A 603 -10.04 -1.69 -30.25
N GLY A 604 -9.40 -2.77 -29.79
CA GLY A 604 -10.02 -3.77 -28.92
C GLY A 604 -10.99 -4.70 -29.64
N SER A 605 -11.31 -5.83 -29.03
CA SER A 605 -12.20 -6.86 -29.60
C SER A 605 -12.88 -7.65 -28.48
N GLY A 606 -14.04 -8.27 -28.77
CA GLY A 606 -14.78 -9.05 -27.78
C GLY A 606 -15.27 -8.25 -26.56
N GLY A 607 -15.39 -6.92 -26.68
CA GLY A 607 -15.72 -6.02 -25.56
C GLY A 607 -14.52 -5.65 -24.67
N ILE A 608 -13.30 -6.09 -25.04
CA ILE A 608 -12.07 -5.90 -24.27
C ILE A 608 -11.18 -4.86 -24.95
N GLY A 609 -10.74 -3.86 -24.19
CA GLY A 609 -9.92 -2.74 -24.68
C GLY A 609 -10.64 -1.83 -25.68
N THR A 610 -11.96 -1.97 -25.84
CA THR A 610 -12.75 -1.28 -26.87
C THR A 610 -12.90 0.23 -26.65
N SER A 611 -12.58 0.74 -25.45
CA SER A 611 -12.49 2.19 -25.22
C SER A 611 -11.25 2.82 -25.85
N GLY A 612 -10.30 2.00 -26.32
CA GLY A 612 -9.14 2.46 -27.08
C GLY A 612 -9.46 2.84 -28.53
N ASP A 613 -10.63 2.46 -29.06
CA ASP A 613 -11.02 2.69 -30.44
C ASP A 613 -11.11 4.20 -30.79
N PRO A 614 -10.30 4.71 -31.73
CA PRO A 614 -10.39 6.11 -32.18
C PRO A 614 -11.76 6.50 -32.74
N ALA A 615 -12.53 5.56 -33.30
CA ALA A 615 -13.91 5.82 -33.73
C ALA A 615 -14.86 6.14 -32.56
N ARG A 616 -14.46 5.80 -31.33
CA ARG A 616 -15.16 6.08 -30.08
C ARG A 616 -14.44 7.11 -29.20
N ASN A 617 -13.61 7.97 -29.80
CA ASN A 617 -12.75 8.94 -29.10
C ASN A 617 -11.68 8.30 -28.18
N GLY A 618 -11.30 7.05 -28.46
CA GLY A 618 -10.19 6.37 -27.81
C GLY A 618 -8.82 6.82 -28.35
N SER A 619 -7.75 6.45 -27.65
CA SER A 619 -6.38 6.85 -28.00
C SER A 619 -5.79 6.08 -29.19
N GLY A 620 -6.37 4.95 -29.57
CA GLY A 620 -5.78 3.98 -30.50
C GLY A 620 -4.57 3.24 -29.93
N LEU A 621 -4.26 3.41 -28.63
CA LEU A 621 -3.07 2.89 -27.98
C LEU A 621 -3.42 1.87 -26.88
N ASN A 622 -2.71 0.75 -26.85
CA ASN A 622 -2.85 -0.26 -25.81
C ASN A 622 -1.49 -0.85 -25.40
N ILE A 623 -1.34 -1.22 -24.13
CA ILE A 623 -0.13 -1.89 -23.61
C ILE A 623 0.07 -3.29 -24.20
N PHE A 624 -1.02 -3.89 -24.65
CA PHE A 624 -1.03 -5.19 -25.32
C PHE A 624 -1.44 -5.03 -26.78
N ARG A 625 -0.76 -5.77 -27.67
CA ARG A 625 -1.12 -5.81 -29.09
C ARG A 625 -2.49 -6.46 -29.32
N ASP A 626 -2.80 -7.49 -28.53
CA ASP A 626 -4.07 -8.20 -28.51
C ASP A 626 -4.59 -8.27 -27.06
N PRO A 627 -5.36 -7.25 -26.61
CA PRO A 627 -5.86 -7.21 -25.24
C PRO A 627 -6.85 -8.35 -24.93
N GLN A 628 -7.60 -8.85 -25.93
CA GLN A 628 -8.53 -9.96 -25.74
C GLN A 628 -7.79 -11.27 -25.45
N SER A 629 -6.71 -11.56 -26.19
CA SER A 629 -5.88 -12.74 -25.92
C SER A 629 -5.27 -12.70 -24.52
N VAL A 630 -4.74 -11.55 -24.09
CA VAL A 630 -4.15 -11.43 -22.73
C VAL A 630 -5.21 -11.59 -21.65
N PHE A 631 -6.39 -11.00 -21.82
CA PHE A 631 -7.51 -11.17 -20.90
C PHE A 631 -7.97 -12.63 -20.78
N ASN A 632 -7.90 -13.40 -21.87
CA ASN A 632 -8.25 -14.82 -21.88
C ASN A 632 -7.11 -15.74 -21.39
N ASN A 633 -5.86 -15.26 -21.39
CA ASN A 633 -4.67 -15.97 -20.86
C ASN A 633 -4.53 -15.81 -19.34
N VAL A 634 -5.54 -15.27 -18.67
CA VAL A 634 -5.65 -15.25 -17.22
C VAL A 634 -7.00 -15.82 -16.78
N ARG A 635 -7.01 -16.41 -15.60
CA ARG A 635 -8.25 -16.80 -14.91
C ARG A 635 -8.32 -16.15 -13.55
N ARG A 636 -9.54 -16.02 -13.04
CA ARG A 636 -9.75 -15.67 -11.63
C ARG A 636 -9.25 -16.81 -10.75
N LEU A 637 -8.90 -16.44 -9.52
CA LEU A 637 -8.42 -17.39 -8.53
C LEU A 637 -9.51 -18.42 -8.18
N GLU A 638 -9.09 -19.66 -8.01
CA GLU A 638 -9.86 -20.79 -7.51
C GLU A 638 -9.51 -21.00 -6.04
N LEU A 639 -10.50 -20.83 -5.15
CA LEU A 639 -10.32 -20.84 -3.70
C LEU A 639 -9.85 -22.19 -3.17
N ALA A 640 -10.23 -23.28 -3.83
CA ALA A 640 -9.89 -24.63 -3.42
C ALA A 640 -8.48 -25.05 -3.88
N ASN A 641 -7.99 -24.50 -5.00
CA ASN A 641 -6.81 -25.01 -5.70
C ASN A 641 -5.60 -24.08 -5.62
N ASP A 642 -5.83 -22.76 -5.69
CA ASP A 642 -4.74 -21.80 -5.71
C ASP A 642 -4.29 -21.44 -4.31
N LYS A 643 -2.97 -21.34 -4.13
CA LYS A 643 -2.35 -20.91 -2.86
C LYS A 643 -1.66 -19.55 -2.97
N ARG A 644 -1.54 -19.03 -4.20
CA ARG A 644 -0.89 -17.76 -4.52
C ARG A 644 -1.65 -17.06 -5.63
N THR A 645 -1.58 -15.74 -5.62
CA THR A 645 -2.15 -14.89 -6.67
C THR A 645 -1.16 -14.67 -7.82
N GLY A 646 -1.66 -14.17 -8.95
CA GLY A 646 -0.81 -13.74 -10.07
C GLY A 646 -0.26 -12.34 -9.86
N ARG A 647 0.43 -12.14 -8.74
CA ARG A 647 1.03 -10.87 -8.36
C ARG A 647 2.28 -10.58 -9.20
N GLY A 648 2.35 -9.38 -9.78
CA GLY A 648 3.50 -8.93 -10.59
C GLY A 648 3.81 -9.80 -11.81
N VAL A 649 2.78 -10.37 -12.45
CA VAL A 649 2.93 -11.34 -13.56
C VAL A 649 3.53 -10.73 -14.83
N PHE A 650 3.49 -9.41 -14.96
CA PHE A 650 4.21 -8.66 -15.99
C PHE A 650 4.77 -7.36 -15.42
N ARG A 651 5.56 -6.63 -16.22
CA ARG A 651 6.03 -5.29 -15.88
C ARG A 651 5.43 -4.26 -16.81
N GLY A 652 5.12 -3.09 -16.25
CA GLY A 652 4.68 -1.91 -16.99
C GLY A 652 5.78 -1.27 -17.82
N PHE A 653 5.52 -0.05 -18.30
CA PHE A 653 6.45 0.70 -19.13
C PHE A 653 7.73 1.04 -18.40
N GLY A 654 8.85 0.73 -19.05
CA GLY A 654 10.13 1.32 -18.71
C GLY A 654 10.12 2.83 -18.91
N PHE A 655 11.07 3.49 -18.28
CA PHE A 655 11.29 4.91 -18.45
C PHE A 655 12.70 5.13 -19.01
N TRP A 656 12.84 6.03 -19.97
CA TRP A 656 14.15 6.58 -20.28
C TRP A 656 14.07 8.01 -20.79
N GLN A 657 15.14 8.76 -20.53
CA GLN A 657 15.24 10.16 -20.93
C GLN A 657 16.71 10.55 -21.12
N LEU A 658 16.96 11.32 -22.18
CA LEU A 658 18.23 11.98 -22.46
C LEU A 658 18.06 13.49 -22.36
N ASP A 659 18.76 14.08 -21.40
CA ASP A 659 18.88 15.52 -21.24
C ASP A 659 20.28 15.92 -21.72
N LEU A 660 20.38 16.94 -22.58
CA LEU A 660 21.64 17.34 -23.21
C LEU A 660 21.80 18.85 -23.16
N SER A 661 23.01 19.29 -22.87
CA SER A 661 23.46 20.67 -22.96
C SER A 661 24.61 20.78 -23.94
N LEU A 662 24.55 21.82 -24.78
CA LEU A 662 25.68 22.27 -25.60
C LEU A 662 26.01 23.69 -25.15
N GLY A 663 27.25 23.91 -24.75
CA GLY A 663 27.70 25.22 -24.29
C GLY A 663 29.05 25.63 -24.86
N LYS A 664 29.29 26.93 -24.85
CA LYS A 664 30.57 27.54 -25.17
C LYS A 664 30.96 28.50 -24.07
N SER A 665 32.14 28.31 -23.50
CA SER A 665 32.73 29.21 -22.52
C SER A 665 33.96 29.89 -23.10
N THR A 666 33.95 31.21 -23.21
CA THR A 666 35.06 31.98 -23.76
C THR A 666 35.49 33.12 -22.84
N LYS A 667 36.80 33.37 -22.79
CA LYS A 667 37.38 34.45 -22.01
C LYS A 667 37.22 35.77 -22.76
N MET A 668 36.61 36.78 -22.12
CA MET A 668 36.35 38.09 -22.73
C MET A 668 37.49 39.08 -22.46
N ALA A 669 37.71 39.48 -21.21
CA ALA A 669 38.77 40.41 -20.82
C ALA A 669 39.05 40.27 -19.32
N GLY A 670 40.29 40.49 -18.87
CA GLY A 670 40.65 40.28 -17.46
C GLY A 670 40.33 38.85 -17.03
N ASP A 671 39.65 38.66 -15.89
CA ASP A 671 39.15 37.35 -15.45
C ASP A 671 37.69 37.08 -15.84
N VAL A 672 37.10 37.96 -16.66
CA VAL A 672 35.72 37.86 -17.12
C VAL A 672 35.55 36.75 -18.16
N ARG A 673 34.59 35.85 -17.93
CA ARG A 673 34.26 34.71 -18.78
C ARG A 673 32.76 34.73 -19.14
N LEU A 674 32.45 34.68 -20.43
CA LEU A 674 31.09 34.48 -20.92
C LEU A 674 30.87 33.00 -21.21
N THR A 675 29.83 32.42 -20.64
CA THR A 675 29.33 31.10 -20.98
C THR A 675 27.93 31.23 -21.58
N VAL A 676 27.73 30.68 -22.78
CA VAL A 676 26.42 30.54 -23.41
C VAL A 676 26.08 29.05 -23.49
N SER A 677 24.86 28.66 -23.13
CA SER A 677 24.37 27.28 -23.23
C SER A 677 23.01 27.20 -23.92
N ALA A 678 22.79 26.05 -24.55
CA ALA A 678 21.47 25.59 -24.98
C ALA A 678 21.21 24.24 -24.29
N ASP A 679 20.20 24.21 -23.42
CA ASP A 679 19.86 23.07 -22.58
C ASP A 679 18.54 22.47 -23.06
N ALA A 680 18.57 21.20 -23.46
CA ALA A 680 17.41 20.45 -23.92
C ALA A 680 17.07 19.33 -22.94
N ILE A 681 15.93 19.45 -22.25
CA ILE A 681 15.34 18.40 -21.43
C ILE A 681 14.48 17.51 -22.33
N ASN A 682 14.72 16.20 -22.29
CA ASN A 682 14.20 15.23 -23.25
C ASN A 682 14.52 15.62 -24.70
N VAL A 683 15.81 15.73 -25.03
CA VAL A 683 16.30 16.22 -26.34
C VAL A 683 15.72 15.42 -27.52
N LEU A 684 15.44 14.13 -27.31
CA LEU A 684 14.89 13.21 -28.31
C LEU A 684 13.36 13.27 -28.41
N ASN A 685 12.68 14.08 -27.58
CA ASN A 685 11.21 14.15 -27.51
C ASN A 685 10.56 12.76 -27.33
N HIS A 686 11.21 11.88 -26.56
CA HIS A 686 10.70 10.53 -26.28
C HIS A 686 9.50 10.61 -25.33
N VAL A 687 8.36 10.05 -25.72
CA VAL A 687 7.16 10.05 -24.89
C VAL A 687 7.27 8.95 -23.83
N ASN A 688 7.18 9.33 -22.56
CA ASN A 688 7.09 8.38 -21.45
C ASN A 688 5.61 8.23 -21.05
N PHE A 689 5.02 7.05 -21.23
CA PHE A 689 3.62 6.78 -20.88
C PHE A 689 3.47 6.37 -19.40
N ASN A 690 2.27 6.57 -18.84
CA ASN A 690 1.88 5.91 -17.59
C ASN A 690 1.31 4.52 -17.90
N ASP A 691 1.47 3.60 -16.96
CA ASP A 691 0.83 2.29 -17.04
C ASP A 691 -0.70 2.43 -17.05
N PRO A 692 -1.41 1.73 -17.96
CA PRO A 692 -2.87 1.73 -18.00
C PRO A 692 -3.45 0.78 -16.95
N GLY A 693 -4.75 0.89 -16.70
CA GLY A 693 -5.47 -0.06 -15.85
C GLY A 693 -5.65 -1.43 -16.53
N THR A 694 -5.41 -2.50 -15.78
CA THR A 694 -5.56 -3.90 -16.21
C THR A 694 -6.51 -4.67 -15.29
N ASN A 695 -7.74 -4.17 -15.13
CA ASN A 695 -8.76 -4.78 -14.25
C ASN A 695 -9.73 -5.66 -15.06
N LEU A 696 -9.90 -6.92 -14.64
CA LEU A 696 -10.83 -7.86 -15.26
C LEU A 696 -12.32 -7.49 -15.12
N GLN A 697 -12.64 -6.59 -14.20
CA GLN A 697 -13.99 -6.03 -14.03
C GLN A 697 -14.24 -4.81 -14.94
N ALA A 698 -13.19 -4.26 -15.58
CA ALA A 698 -13.25 -3.11 -16.47
C ALA A 698 -12.75 -3.49 -17.88
N ALA A 699 -13.35 -4.52 -18.47
CA ALA A 699 -12.92 -5.11 -19.74
C ALA A 699 -12.75 -4.05 -20.86
N GLN A 700 -13.67 -3.10 -20.98
CA GLN A 700 -13.64 -2.09 -22.05
C GLN A 700 -12.39 -1.20 -22.02
N THR A 701 -11.83 -0.91 -20.84
CA THR A 701 -10.64 -0.06 -20.67
C THR A 701 -9.35 -0.86 -20.48
N PHE A 702 -9.42 -2.19 -20.53
CA PHE A 702 -8.31 -3.09 -20.26
C PHE A 702 -7.09 -2.79 -21.15
N GLY A 703 -6.00 -2.35 -20.51
CA GLY A 703 -4.72 -2.05 -21.16
C GLY A 703 -4.70 -0.76 -22.00
N VAL A 704 -5.78 0.02 -22.04
CA VAL A 704 -5.88 1.21 -22.90
C VAL A 704 -5.03 2.35 -22.34
N ILE A 705 -4.08 2.84 -23.15
CA ILE A 705 -3.15 3.90 -22.76
C ILE A 705 -3.81 5.25 -23.00
N THR A 706 -4.04 6.04 -21.95
CA THR A 706 -4.74 7.34 -22.04
C THR A 706 -3.91 8.52 -21.57
N THR A 707 -2.82 8.28 -20.82
CA THR A 707 -2.02 9.35 -20.21
C THR A 707 -0.53 9.15 -20.43
N GLN A 708 0.17 10.27 -20.54
CA GLN A 708 1.63 10.34 -20.48
C GLN A 708 2.08 10.74 -19.07
N ARG A 709 3.28 10.30 -18.70
CA ARG A 709 3.92 10.65 -17.43
C ARG A 709 4.40 12.09 -17.50
N ILE A 710 3.57 13.05 -17.07
CA ILE A 710 3.95 14.46 -16.92
C ILE A 710 3.91 14.77 -15.44
N SER A 711 5.01 15.30 -14.89
CA SER A 711 5.03 15.78 -13.51
C SER A 711 5.76 17.11 -13.45
N ALA A 712 5.04 18.15 -13.01
CA ALA A 712 5.62 19.46 -12.74
C ALA A 712 6.65 19.43 -11.60
N LEU A 713 6.60 18.42 -10.72
CA LEU A 713 7.49 18.26 -9.57
C LEU A 713 8.70 17.34 -9.85
N GLN A 714 8.66 16.46 -10.86
CA GLN A 714 9.72 15.47 -11.15
C GLN A 714 10.57 15.77 -12.41
N ASN A 715 10.49 16.98 -12.98
CA ASN A 715 11.21 17.36 -14.22
C ASN A 715 10.91 16.47 -15.43
N ILE A 716 9.70 15.91 -15.53
CA ILE A 716 9.27 15.10 -16.69
C ILE A 716 8.41 15.99 -17.58
N PHE A 717 9.01 16.48 -18.67
CA PHE A 717 8.39 17.38 -19.64
C PHE A 717 8.41 16.74 -21.04
N PRO A 718 7.43 17.01 -21.92
CA PRO A 718 7.40 16.49 -23.29
C PRO A 718 8.70 16.79 -24.05
N ARG A 719 9.11 18.06 -24.09
CA ARG A 719 10.46 18.54 -24.42
C ARG A 719 10.54 20.00 -24.00
N ARG A 720 11.66 20.42 -23.40
CA ARG A 720 11.89 21.83 -23.04
C ARG A 720 13.29 22.23 -23.46
N ILE A 721 13.39 23.32 -24.21
CA ILE A 721 14.66 23.92 -24.62
C ILE A 721 14.80 25.26 -23.90
N GLN A 722 15.97 25.51 -23.33
CA GLN A 722 16.32 26.74 -22.62
C GLN A 722 17.64 27.27 -23.15
N PHE A 723 17.76 28.59 -23.18
CA PHE A 723 19.00 29.27 -23.54
C PHE A 723 19.49 30.03 -22.31
N GLY A 724 20.76 29.85 -21.98
CA GLY A 724 21.40 30.48 -20.84
C GLY A 724 22.59 31.32 -21.29
N ALA A 725 22.79 32.45 -20.63
CA ALA A 725 24.04 33.20 -20.69
C ALA A 725 24.47 33.54 -19.25
N ARG A 726 25.72 33.23 -18.92
CA ARG A 726 26.33 33.52 -17.62
C ARG A 726 27.63 34.27 -17.82
N LEU A 727 27.79 35.37 -17.08
CA LEU A 727 29.02 36.13 -17.01
C LEU A 727 29.66 35.88 -15.64
N ASP A 728 30.85 35.29 -15.63
CA ASP A 728 31.66 35.11 -14.42
C ASP A 728 32.73 36.20 -14.38
N PHE A 729 32.99 36.80 -13.22
CA PHE A 729 33.98 37.86 -13.01
C PHE A 729 34.81 37.63 -11.75
#